data_AF-A0A1F8NRF9-F1
#
_entry.id   AF-A0A1F8NRF9-F1
#
_cell.length_a   1.000
_cell.length_b   1.000
_cell.length_c   1.000
_cell.angle_alpha   90.00
_cell.angle_beta   90.00
_cell.angle_gamma   90.00
#
_symmetry.space_group_name_H-M   'P 1'
#
loop_
_entity.id
_entity.type
_entity.pdbx_description
1 polymer ?
#
loop_
_entity_poly.entity_id
_entity_poly.type
_entity_poly.pdbx_seq_one_letter_code
_entity_poly.pdbx_strand_id
1 'polypeptide(L)'
;MSKSLLVSGKLHFRNSLQKAGRWFEQPFSVPIALFVVAFASYGLLINRLGYYWDDYPLTYIHNVFGPAGLGRYFSTNRPFWGLLYQITFSMFNQPWLWQITAFLLRWLSAVLVWLLFREIWPKPKQLAIWVSMMFLVYPGFIQQHISVIYSNLFIVMDCFMLSLFLNVKVLRQTRHSKPSWKSWFWHFIALLLSLYNLLAMEYFFTLELLRPLLIWHALNRENEYRSKRFKLMLLNWSPYFALWGGVTVWRVFFFSFQTHNYPMLLFQSIENSAIQAMISLIRGIVTSLWVVIVSAWAHIFLPPNPTQLGMRTTIVTVILIMTTAGLTIWYLWRNLGSDMDRAWFKSVIMVGLVACLLGGVPWWLTELQPILNFPSDRFTLPFILGVSLIIGGLLGVLPLRAWVKTVILGVLIGFAVGNQFQAANGFRRDWETQRRFFWQLAWRVPGLDQGTTLMVNDLPVTFYSDNSLTAPLNWFWAPENTSQDMWYLLLYPSQRLGHSLTSLAPDIAISVDYLAAQFNGSTSKVVSMEYDPPACLRVLDRTLDSDNRMLTMDMQAAAALSSTEWINPNGLTAGDILPGNLYDPEPSHGWCYYYEIADLARQQEKWEDVAYLGDIAYQLNDYPNDPSEHFLFIEGYAHTGNWERAHALSEQSQSVTPLMEPLLCRLWQRIAGSTADNQEKDATITLVYSQLNCSP
;
A
#
# COMPACT_ATOMS: atom_id res chain seq x y z
N MET A 1 -31.22 6.29 56.35
CA MET A 1 -30.30 6.95 55.40
C MET A 1 -30.02 6.17 54.10
N SER A 2 -30.24 4.85 54.01
CA SER A 2 -29.92 4.04 52.80
C SER A 2 -30.93 4.16 51.63
N LYS A 3 -32.22 4.42 51.88
CA LYS A 3 -33.24 4.50 50.81
C LYS A 3 -33.20 5.77 49.96
N SER A 4 -32.74 6.92 50.46
CA SER A 4 -32.70 8.17 49.66
C SER A 4 -31.51 8.23 48.70
N LEU A 5 -30.37 7.61 49.04
CA LEU A 5 -29.21 7.49 48.16
C LEU A 5 -29.48 6.56 46.95
N LEU A 6 -30.23 5.48 47.14
CA LEU A 6 -30.65 4.57 46.06
C LEU A 6 -31.65 5.20 45.08
N VAL A 7 -32.53 6.10 45.56
CA VAL A 7 -33.48 6.84 44.71
C VAL A 7 -32.78 7.96 43.94
N SER A 8 -31.84 8.67 44.57
CA SER A 8 -31.00 9.70 43.93
C SER A 8 -30.11 9.11 42.82
N GLY A 9 -29.44 7.98 43.08
CA GLY A 9 -28.64 7.27 42.08
C GLY A 9 -29.44 6.75 40.88
N LYS A 10 -30.66 6.24 41.11
CA LYS A 10 -31.58 5.84 40.02
C LYS A 10 -32.07 7.03 39.20
N LEU A 11 -32.35 8.18 39.83
CA LEU A 11 -32.76 9.39 39.11
C LEU A 11 -31.61 9.95 38.26
N HIS A 12 -30.38 9.97 38.81
CA HIS A 12 -29.20 10.43 38.09
C HIS A 12 -28.87 9.51 36.90
N PHE A 13 -28.95 8.19 37.07
CA PHE A 13 -28.75 7.22 36.00
C PHE A 13 -29.80 7.35 34.89
N ARG A 14 -31.08 7.57 35.26
CA ARG A 14 -32.18 7.75 34.30
C ARG A 14 -32.09 9.09 33.55
N ASN A 15 -31.66 10.16 34.22
CA ASN A 15 -31.38 11.45 33.59
C ASN A 15 -30.15 11.40 32.67
N SER A 16 -29.10 10.65 33.04
CA SER A 16 -27.94 10.41 32.18
C SER A 16 -28.31 9.58 30.95
N LEU A 17 -29.16 8.56 31.08
CA LEU A 17 -29.69 7.79 29.95
C LEU A 17 -30.59 8.62 29.03
N GLN A 18 -31.40 9.54 29.57
CA GLN A 18 -32.20 10.46 28.74
C GLN A 18 -31.34 11.53 28.05
N LYS A 19 -30.32 12.08 28.72
CA LYS A 19 -29.35 12.99 28.09
C LYS A 19 -28.54 12.27 27.00
N ALA A 20 -28.12 11.02 27.23
CA ALA A 20 -27.46 10.19 26.24
C ALA A 20 -28.39 9.91 25.04
N GLY A 21 -29.68 9.61 25.27
CA GLY A 21 -30.67 9.44 24.20
C GLY A 21 -30.79 10.67 23.29
N ARG A 22 -30.85 11.87 23.87
CA ARG A 22 -30.90 13.14 23.11
C ARG A 22 -29.62 13.43 22.32
N TRP A 23 -28.47 12.89 22.73
CA TRP A 23 -27.19 13.05 22.02
C TRP A 23 -27.18 12.29 20.69
N PHE A 24 -27.71 11.07 20.66
CA PHE A 24 -27.74 10.24 19.43
C PHE A 24 -28.58 10.86 18.32
N GLU A 25 -29.65 11.58 18.67
CA GLU A 25 -30.53 12.26 17.73
C GLU A 25 -29.92 13.53 17.11
N GLN A 26 -28.80 14.03 17.65
CA GLN A 26 -28.15 15.23 17.16
C GLN A 26 -27.35 14.97 15.88
N PRO A 27 -27.37 15.88 14.90
CA PRO A 27 -26.61 15.75 13.66
C PRO A 27 -25.11 15.48 13.83
N PHE A 28 -24.49 15.98 14.90
CA PHE A 28 -23.05 15.83 15.14
C PHE A 28 -22.67 14.43 15.63
N SER A 29 -23.63 13.60 16.04
CA SER A 29 -23.36 12.22 16.48
C SER A 29 -22.84 11.34 15.34
N VAL A 30 -23.24 11.60 14.09
CA VAL A 30 -22.85 10.80 12.92
C VAL A 30 -21.36 10.99 12.58
N PRO A 31 -20.81 12.21 12.43
CA PRO A 31 -19.37 12.38 12.26
C PRO A 31 -18.53 11.72 13.36
N ILE A 32 -18.98 11.74 14.62
CA ILE A 32 -18.28 11.08 15.73
C ILE A 32 -18.34 9.56 15.58
N ALA A 33 -19.50 8.99 15.25
CA ALA A 33 -19.62 7.55 15.01
C ALA A 33 -18.73 7.10 13.83
N LEU A 34 -18.69 7.87 12.74
CA LEU A 34 -17.79 7.63 11.62
C LEU A 34 -16.32 7.74 12.05
N PHE A 35 -15.97 8.69 12.92
CA PHE A 35 -14.61 8.82 13.44
C PHE A 35 -14.19 7.59 14.24
N VAL A 36 -15.06 7.09 15.12
CA VAL A 36 -14.79 5.88 15.92
C VAL A 36 -14.60 4.66 15.02
N VAL A 37 -15.47 4.47 14.02
CA VAL A 37 -15.33 3.37 13.05
C VAL A 37 -14.04 3.52 12.22
N ALA A 38 -13.74 4.73 11.75
CA ALA A 38 -12.51 5.00 11.01
C ALA A 38 -11.27 4.72 11.86
N PHE A 39 -11.30 5.10 13.15
CA PHE A 39 -10.19 4.88 14.06
C PHE A 39 -9.97 3.40 14.32
N ALA A 40 -11.05 2.64 14.49
CA ALA A 40 -10.99 1.18 14.62
C ALA A 40 -10.42 0.50 13.35
N SER A 41 -10.76 1.00 12.15
CA SER A 41 -10.26 0.45 10.88
C SER A 41 -8.80 0.81 10.59
N TYR A 42 -8.42 2.07 10.81
CA TYR A 42 -7.19 2.65 10.24
C TYR A 42 -6.27 3.30 11.28
N GLY A 43 -6.79 3.65 12.46
CA GLY A 43 -6.08 4.44 13.47
C GLY A 43 -5.21 3.65 14.44
N LEU A 44 -5.53 2.37 14.67
CA LEU A 44 -4.91 1.57 15.75
C LEU A 44 -3.41 1.33 15.59
N LEU A 45 -2.91 1.27 14.35
CA LEU A 45 -1.52 0.95 14.04
C LEU A 45 -0.72 2.13 13.48
N ILE A 46 -1.25 3.35 13.50
CA ILE A 46 -0.63 4.55 12.87
C ILE A 46 0.85 4.74 13.26
N ASN A 47 1.21 4.48 14.52
CA ASN A 47 2.57 4.66 15.02
C ASN A 47 3.54 3.50 14.68
N ARG A 48 3.06 2.46 13.99
CA ARG A 48 3.87 1.31 13.55
C ARG A 48 3.87 1.15 12.03
N LEU A 49 3.35 2.13 11.30
CA LEU A 49 3.30 2.15 9.85
C LEU A 49 4.31 3.17 9.31
N GLY A 50 4.94 2.85 8.19
CA GLY A 50 5.90 3.73 7.52
C GLY A 50 5.47 4.15 6.12
N TYR A 51 6.44 4.22 5.22
CA TYR A 51 6.25 4.48 3.80
C TYR A 51 6.16 3.18 3.00
N TYR A 52 5.29 3.16 2.00
CA TYR A 52 5.01 1.99 1.17
C TYR A 52 4.98 2.36 -0.30
N TRP A 53 5.40 1.44 -1.16
CA TRP A 53 5.31 1.59 -2.60
C TRP A 53 5.71 2.99 -3.11
N ASP A 54 4.88 3.72 -3.86
CA ASP A 54 5.25 5.05 -4.38
C ASP A 54 5.36 6.15 -3.30
N ASP A 55 5.05 5.90 -2.02
CA ASP A 55 5.37 6.84 -0.95
C ASP A 55 6.90 7.07 -0.87
N TYR A 56 7.71 6.01 -1.04
CA TYR A 56 9.18 6.09 -0.99
C TYR A 56 9.77 6.93 -2.12
N PRO A 57 9.52 6.64 -3.42
CA PRO A 57 9.94 7.47 -4.54
C PRO A 57 9.57 8.94 -4.37
N LEU A 58 8.31 9.24 -4.01
CA LEU A 58 7.85 10.62 -3.88
C LEU A 58 8.53 11.35 -2.72
N THR A 59 8.73 10.65 -1.60
CA THR A 59 9.43 11.22 -0.44
C THR A 59 10.91 11.43 -0.72
N TYR A 60 11.58 10.49 -1.38
CA TYR A 60 12.96 10.64 -1.86
C TYR A 60 13.09 11.84 -2.80
N ILE A 61 12.25 11.92 -3.82
CA ILE A 61 12.26 13.02 -4.80
C ILE A 61 12.05 14.37 -4.11
N HIS A 62 11.13 14.45 -3.14
CA HIS A 62 10.91 15.67 -2.38
C HIS A 62 12.15 16.08 -1.56
N ASN A 63 12.76 15.14 -0.84
CA ASN A 63 13.88 15.44 0.04
C ASN A 63 15.18 15.74 -0.72
N VAL A 64 15.40 15.09 -1.86
CA VAL A 64 16.64 15.24 -2.65
C VAL A 64 16.55 16.37 -3.68
N PHE A 65 15.41 16.49 -4.38
CA PHE A 65 15.23 17.46 -5.48
C PHE A 65 14.30 18.63 -5.14
N GLY A 66 13.73 18.65 -3.93
CA GLY A 66 12.78 19.67 -3.51
C GLY A 66 11.45 19.67 -4.28
N PRO A 67 10.65 20.73 -4.13
CA PRO A 67 9.37 20.88 -4.84
C PRO A 67 9.50 20.81 -6.38
N ALA A 68 10.64 21.25 -6.92
CA ALA A 68 10.90 21.19 -8.36
C ALA A 68 11.01 19.75 -8.89
N GLY A 69 11.60 18.83 -8.10
CA GLY A 69 11.65 17.41 -8.45
C GLY A 69 10.27 16.77 -8.56
N LEU A 70 9.37 17.08 -7.63
CA LEU A 70 7.97 16.65 -7.70
C LEU A 70 7.26 17.24 -8.92
N GLY A 71 7.53 18.52 -9.23
CA GLY A 71 7.06 19.16 -10.45
C GLY A 71 7.50 18.41 -11.72
N ARG A 72 8.77 17.98 -11.79
CA ARG A 72 9.30 17.18 -12.90
C ARG A 72 8.63 15.80 -12.97
N TYR A 73 8.57 15.07 -11.87
CA TYR A 73 7.94 13.74 -11.79
C TYR A 73 6.51 13.73 -12.36
N PHE A 74 5.72 14.75 -12.04
CA PHE A 74 4.33 14.87 -12.48
C PHE A 74 4.12 15.64 -13.78
N SER A 75 5.17 16.24 -14.35
CA SER A 75 5.07 17.12 -15.52
C SER A 75 4.51 16.41 -16.75
N THR A 76 4.86 15.14 -16.93
CA THR A 76 4.42 14.33 -18.06
C THR A 76 3.02 13.78 -17.84
N ASN A 77 2.67 13.29 -16.65
CA ASN A 77 1.40 12.59 -16.46
C ASN A 77 0.28 13.43 -15.82
N ARG A 78 0.55 14.18 -14.75
CA ARG A 78 -0.48 14.77 -13.87
C ARG A 78 -0.03 16.08 -13.21
N PRO A 79 0.20 17.17 -13.97
CA PRO A 79 0.84 18.39 -13.46
C PRO A 79 0.05 19.06 -12.31
N PHE A 80 -1.29 19.08 -12.38
CA PHE A 80 -2.13 19.64 -11.31
C PHE A 80 -2.12 18.81 -10.03
N TRP A 81 -1.86 17.50 -10.14
CA TRP A 81 -1.63 16.64 -8.97
C TRP A 81 -0.25 16.88 -8.39
N GLY A 82 0.76 17.11 -9.25
CA GLY A 82 2.11 17.52 -8.81
C GLY A 82 2.11 18.82 -8.00
N LEU A 83 1.26 19.80 -8.34
CA LEU A 83 1.08 21.00 -7.51
C LEU A 83 0.54 20.65 -6.11
N LEU A 84 -0.36 19.67 -6.01
CA LEU A 84 -0.87 19.21 -4.72
C LEU A 84 0.24 18.61 -3.87
N TYR A 85 1.06 17.74 -4.47
CA TYR A 85 2.18 17.11 -3.78
C TYR A 85 3.17 18.15 -3.25
N GLN A 86 3.48 19.18 -4.03
CA GLN A 86 4.36 20.27 -3.56
C GLN A 86 3.79 20.98 -2.32
N ILE A 87 2.47 21.18 -2.28
CA ILE A 87 1.79 21.78 -1.11
C ILE A 87 1.76 20.80 0.07
N THR A 88 1.37 19.55 -0.14
CA THR A 88 1.17 18.58 0.95
C THR A 88 2.50 18.17 1.60
N PHE A 89 3.58 18.00 0.82
CA PHE A 89 4.91 17.75 1.37
C PHE A 89 5.49 18.94 2.16
N SER A 90 5.09 20.19 1.86
CA SER A 90 5.46 21.34 2.69
C SER A 90 4.82 21.33 4.09
N MET A 91 3.77 20.52 4.28
CA MET A 91 3.05 20.40 5.55
C MET A 91 3.46 19.18 6.36
N PHE A 92 3.86 18.08 5.70
CA PHE A 92 4.12 16.79 6.33
C PHE A 92 5.43 16.18 5.82
N ASN A 93 6.29 15.77 6.75
CA ASN A 93 7.61 15.20 6.46
C ASN A 93 7.88 13.85 7.13
N GLN A 94 6.94 13.35 7.96
CA GLN A 94 7.09 12.10 8.71
C GLN A 94 5.99 11.09 8.35
N PRO A 95 6.28 9.78 8.32
CA PRO A 95 5.30 8.77 7.93
C PRO A 95 4.04 8.80 8.78
N TRP A 96 4.18 8.90 10.11
CA TRP A 96 3.03 8.90 11.02
C TRP A 96 2.09 10.10 10.80
N LEU A 97 2.62 11.25 10.38
CA LEU A 97 1.80 12.43 10.02
C LEU A 97 0.98 12.14 8.77
N TRP A 98 1.58 11.51 7.76
CA TRP A 98 0.87 11.08 6.56
C TRP A 98 -0.22 10.05 6.86
N GLN A 99 0.05 9.08 7.75
CA GLN A 99 -0.94 8.10 8.19
C GLN A 99 -2.14 8.77 8.90
N ILE A 100 -1.88 9.76 9.77
CA ILE A 100 -2.95 10.57 10.40
C ILE A 100 -3.74 11.33 9.35
N THR A 101 -3.06 11.99 8.41
CA THR A 101 -3.69 12.76 7.34
C THR A 101 -4.58 11.87 6.48
N ALA A 102 -4.09 10.70 6.04
CA ALA A 102 -4.87 9.74 5.27
C ALA A 102 -6.12 9.28 6.04
N PHE A 103 -5.97 9.00 7.34
CA PHE A 103 -7.07 8.65 8.23
C PHE A 103 -8.13 9.76 8.34
N LEU A 104 -7.69 11.01 8.58
CA LEU A 104 -8.58 12.17 8.73
C LEU A 104 -9.31 12.50 7.43
N LEU A 105 -8.62 12.42 6.29
CA LEU A 105 -9.22 12.62 4.97
C LEU A 105 -10.24 11.52 4.65
N ARG A 106 -9.91 10.26 4.92
CA ARG A 106 -10.84 9.14 4.72
C ARG A 106 -12.11 9.29 5.57
N TRP A 107 -11.96 9.74 6.82
CA TRP A 107 -13.08 10.11 7.68
C TRP A 107 -13.89 11.28 7.10
N LEU A 108 -13.22 12.34 6.64
CA LEU A 108 -13.86 13.49 6.00
C LEU A 108 -14.67 13.07 4.77
N SER A 109 -14.14 12.19 3.91
CA SER A 109 -14.85 11.66 2.76
C SER A 109 -16.18 11.01 3.15
N ALA A 110 -16.18 10.19 4.22
CA ALA A 110 -17.39 9.56 4.72
C ALA A 110 -18.38 10.58 5.28
N VAL A 111 -17.90 11.63 5.94
CA VAL A 111 -18.73 12.75 6.42
C VAL A 111 -19.35 13.52 5.24
N LEU A 112 -18.59 13.79 4.18
CA LEU A 112 -19.08 14.46 2.96
C LEU A 112 -20.15 13.61 2.25
N VAL A 113 -19.95 12.29 2.17
CA VAL A 113 -20.95 11.34 1.65
C VAL A 113 -22.23 11.39 2.48
N TRP A 114 -22.12 11.40 3.81
CA TRP A 114 -23.28 11.54 4.70
C TRP A 114 -23.99 12.87 4.49
N LEU A 115 -23.26 13.99 4.40
CA LEU A 115 -23.82 15.32 4.16
C LEU A 115 -24.55 15.40 2.82
N LEU A 116 -23.94 14.89 1.74
CA LEU A 116 -24.51 14.85 0.40
C LEU A 116 -25.85 14.11 0.39
N PHE A 117 -25.89 12.88 0.90
CA PHE A 117 -27.10 12.07 0.82
C PHE A 117 -28.19 12.47 1.80
N ARG A 118 -27.83 13.12 2.91
CA ARG A 118 -28.82 13.78 3.77
C ARG A 118 -29.49 14.96 3.05
N GLU A 119 -28.77 15.66 2.17
CA GLU A 119 -29.37 16.73 1.37
C GLU A 119 -30.26 16.19 0.24
N ILE A 120 -29.82 15.16 -0.48
CA ILE A 120 -30.59 14.55 -1.56
C ILE A 120 -31.84 13.84 -1.03
N TRP A 121 -31.68 13.02 0.02
CA TRP A 121 -32.73 12.20 0.62
C TRP A 121 -32.92 12.57 2.11
N PRO A 122 -33.64 13.66 2.41
CA PRO A 122 -33.87 14.10 3.80
C PRO A 122 -34.69 13.09 4.63
N LYS A 123 -35.39 12.17 3.97
CA LYS A 123 -36.09 11.02 4.56
C LYS A 123 -35.81 9.78 3.68
N PRO A 124 -35.41 8.63 4.24
CA PRO A 124 -35.07 8.35 5.65
C PRO A 124 -33.63 8.75 5.99
N LYS A 125 -33.43 9.42 7.15
CA LYS A 125 -32.11 9.88 7.62
C LYS A 125 -31.07 8.75 7.77
N GLN A 126 -31.54 7.53 7.98
CA GLN A 126 -30.70 6.34 8.16
C GLN A 126 -29.92 5.95 6.93
N LEU A 127 -30.48 6.17 5.73
CA LEU A 127 -29.82 5.79 4.49
C LEU A 127 -28.45 6.46 4.38
N ALA A 128 -28.38 7.76 4.69
CA ALA A 128 -27.13 8.51 4.66
C ALA A 128 -26.09 7.95 5.65
N ILE A 129 -26.53 7.42 6.81
CA ILE A 129 -25.66 6.78 7.80
C ILE A 129 -25.15 5.42 7.28
N TRP A 130 -26.03 4.61 6.70
CA TRP A 130 -25.68 3.30 6.17
C TRP A 130 -24.66 3.42 5.03
N VAL A 131 -24.94 4.31 4.08
CA VAL A 131 -24.08 4.54 2.92
C VAL A 131 -22.73 5.12 3.35
N SER A 132 -22.68 6.06 4.29
CA SER A 132 -21.40 6.61 4.75
C SER A 132 -20.57 5.62 5.55
N MET A 133 -21.18 4.76 6.37
CA MET A 133 -20.48 3.69 7.08
C MET A 133 -19.90 2.66 6.10
N MET A 134 -20.69 2.20 5.12
CA MET A 134 -20.21 1.28 4.09
C MET A 134 -19.12 1.90 3.21
N PHE A 135 -19.28 3.17 2.86
CA PHE A 135 -18.29 3.91 2.09
C PHE A 135 -16.96 3.97 2.82
N LEU A 136 -17.00 4.26 4.12
CA LEU A 136 -15.83 4.38 4.97
C LEU A 136 -15.02 3.09 5.02
N VAL A 137 -15.67 1.96 5.30
CA VAL A 137 -15.00 0.66 5.54
C VAL A 137 -14.99 -0.26 4.33
N TYR A 138 -15.29 0.25 3.13
CA TYR A 138 -15.41 -0.58 1.93
C TYR A 138 -14.20 -1.53 1.77
N PRO A 139 -14.43 -2.85 1.75
CA PRO A 139 -13.36 -3.84 1.90
C PRO A 139 -12.58 -4.09 0.61
N GLY A 140 -13.09 -3.66 -0.55
CA GLY A 140 -12.40 -3.88 -1.82
C GLY A 140 -11.18 -2.99 -2.03
N PHE A 141 -10.95 -2.03 -1.14
CA PHE A 141 -9.80 -1.13 -1.17
C PHE A 141 -9.01 -1.28 0.13
N ILE A 142 -7.77 -1.75 0.06
CA ILE A 142 -6.88 -2.02 1.21
C ILE A 142 -5.67 -1.08 1.27
N GLN A 143 -5.43 -0.28 0.23
CA GLN A 143 -4.23 0.55 0.12
C GLN A 143 -4.26 1.86 0.94
N GLN A 144 -5.19 2.03 1.89
CA GLN A 144 -5.28 3.20 2.77
C GLN A 144 -3.93 3.61 3.39
N HIS A 145 -3.08 2.62 3.69
CA HIS A 145 -1.82 2.79 4.38
C HIS A 145 -0.68 3.29 3.50
N ILE A 146 -0.85 3.32 2.17
CA ILE A 146 0.07 3.99 1.23
C ILE A 146 -0.23 5.51 1.28
N SER A 147 0.15 6.07 2.42
CA SER A 147 -0.49 7.25 2.99
C SER A 147 -0.18 8.53 2.25
N VAL A 148 1.00 8.66 1.62
CA VAL A 148 1.33 9.86 0.82
C VAL A 148 0.47 9.85 -0.44
N ILE A 149 0.39 8.73 -1.15
CA ILE A 149 -0.45 8.59 -2.35
C ILE A 149 -1.92 8.85 -2.02
N TYR A 150 -2.46 8.09 -1.07
CA TYR A 150 -3.90 8.11 -0.85
C TYR A 150 -4.38 9.33 -0.08
N SER A 151 -3.55 9.99 0.72
CA SER A 151 -3.90 11.33 1.22
C SER A 151 -4.17 12.30 0.07
N ASN A 152 -3.25 12.37 -0.90
CA ASN A 152 -3.41 13.25 -2.05
C ASN A 152 -4.61 12.84 -2.91
N LEU A 153 -4.87 11.54 -3.07
CA LEU A 153 -6.05 11.06 -3.80
C LEU A 153 -7.37 11.31 -3.04
N PHE A 154 -7.38 11.22 -1.71
CA PHE A 154 -8.56 11.53 -0.89
C PHE A 154 -8.86 13.02 -0.88
N ILE A 155 -7.86 13.91 -0.94
CA ILE A 155 -8.11 15.34 -1.15
C ILE A 155 -8.90 15.56 -2.45
N VAL A 156 -8.50 14.91 -3.55
CA VAL A 156 -9.20 15.01 -4.83
C VAL A 156 -10.62 14.44 -4.73
N MET A 157 -10.78 13.30 -4.05
CA MET A 157 -12.09 12.70 -3.78
C MET A 157 -12.98 13.61 -2.93
N ASP A 158 -12.42 14.27 -1.92
CA ASP A 158 -13.12 15.20 -1.05
C ASP A 158 -13.50 16.48 -1.81
N CYS A 159 -12.66 16.99 -2.70
CA CYS A 159 -13.03 18.07 -3.62
C CYS A 159 -14.23 17.68 -4.47
N PHE A 160 -14.23 16.47 -5.04
CA PHE A 160 -15.37 15.95 -5.81
C PHE A 160 -16.64 15.85 -4.96
N MET A 161 -16.59 15.20 -3.80
CA MET A 161 -17.76 15.00 -2.92
C MET A 161 -18.28 16.33 -2.36
N LEU A 162 -17.38 17.25 -1.98
CA LEU A 162 -17.74 18.58 -1.50
C LEU A 162 -18.38 19.42 -2.62
N SER A 163 -17.87 19.31 -3.86
CA SER A 163 -18.49 19.93 -5.03
C SER A 163 -19.91 19.43 -5.28
N LEU A 164 -20.14 18.12 -5.18
CA LEU A 164 -21.49 17.54 -5.26
C LEU A 164 -22.40 18.07 -4.16
N PHE A 165 -21.92 18.06 -2.91
CA PHE A 165 -22.69 18.52 -1.76
C PHE A 165 -23.06 20.00 -1.86
N LEU A 166 -22.10 20.88 -2.16
CA LEU A 166 -22.34 22.32 -2.28
C LEU A 166 -23.31 22.63 -3.42
N ASN A 167 -23.19 21.93 -4.55
CA ASN A 167 -24.12 22.08 -5.67
C ASN A 167 -25.57 21.76 -5.25
N VAL A 168 -25.78 20.59 -4.63
CA VAL A 168 -27.11 20.18 -4.14
C VAL A 168 -27.61 21.12 -3.04
N LYS A 169 -26.75 21.54 -2.11
CA LYS A 169 -27.10 22.44 -1.01
C LYS A 169 -27.57 23.80 -1.52
N VAL A 170 -26.83 24.41 -2.44
CA VAL A 170 -27.21 25.68 -3.06
C VAL A 170 -28.54 25.53 -3.80
N LEU A 171 -28.71 24.46 -4.57
CA LEU A 171 -29.96 24.15 -5.28
C LEU A 171 -31.18 24.09 -4.34
N ARG A 172 -31.02 23.51 -3.15
CA ARG A 172 -32.10 23.43 -2.15
C ARG A 172 -32.35 24.76 -1.43
N GLN A 173 -31.33 25.59 -1.25
CA GLN A 173 -31.49 26.91 -0.64
C GLN A 173 -32.17 27.90 -1.58
N THR A 174 -31.79 27.91 -2.87
CA THR A 174 -32.38 28.78 -3.89
C THR A 174 -33.75 28.30 -4.36
N ARG A 175 -34.17 27.09 -3.96
CA ARG A 175 -35.51 26.53 -4.21
C ARG A 175 -36.65 27.34 -3.61
N HIS A 176 -36.41 28.04 -2.49
CA HIS A 176 -37.46 28.76 -1.74
C HIS A 176 -37.25 30.28 -1.69
N SER A 177 -36.12 30.78 -2.17
CA SER A 177 -35.77 32.21 -2.09
C SER A 177 -34.85 32.60 -3.25
N LYS A 178 -34.85 33.89 -3.61
CA LYS A 178 -33.91 34.40 -4.62
C LYS A 178 -32.47 34.06 -4.21
N PRO A 179 -31.59 33.72 -5.16
CA PRO A 179 -30.21 33.40 -4.85
C PRO A 179 -29.53 34.59 -4.16
N SER A 180 -29.01 34.34 -2.97
CA SER A 180 -28.21 35.31 -2.22
C SER A 180 -26.77 35.32 -2.74
N TRP A 181 -26.01 36.38 -2.46
CA TRP A 181 -24.55 36.42 -2.72
C TRP A 181 -23.84 35.18 -2.15
N LYS A 182 -24.23 34.74 -0.94
CA LYS A 182 -23.69 33.53 -0.31
C LYS A 182 -23.94 32.28 -1.15
N SER A 183 -25.11 32.17 -1.80
CA SER A 183 -25.45 31.03 -2.67
C SER A 183 -24.57 31.00 -3.91
N TRP A 184 -24.32 32.17 -4.52
CA TRP A 184 -23.39 32.30 -5.65
C TRP A 184 -21.96 31.96 -5.27
N PHE A 185 -21.49 32.43 -4.12
CA PHE A 185 -20.17 32.11 -3.61
C PHE A 185 -19.97 30.60 -3.41
N TRP A 186 -20.92 29.91 -2.78
CA TRP A 186 -20.85 28.44 -2.62
C TRP A 186 -20.93 27.69 -3.94
N HIS A 187 -21.70 28.19 -4.91
CA HIS A 187 -21.75 27.61 -6.25
C HIS A 187 -20.42 27.78 -7.00
N PHE A 188 -19.78 28.94 -6.86
CA PHE A 188 -18.46 29.19 -7.43
C PHE A 188 -17.40 28.28 -6.82
N ILE A 189 -17.39 28.10 -5.49
CA ILE A 189 -16.51 27.12 -4.83
C ILE A 189 -16.77 25.71 -5.36
N ALA A 190 -18.03 25.31 -5.53
CA ALA A 190 -18.36 23.99 -6.07
C ALA A 190 -17.80 23.79 -7.50
N LEU A 191 -17.81 24.83 -8.33
CA LEU A 191 -17.20 24.80 -9.66
C LEU A 191 -15.67 24.69 -9.60
N LEU A 192 -15.00 25.46 -8.74
CA LEU A 192 -13.55 25.37 -8.57
C LEU A 192 -13.11 23.97 -8.10
N LEU A 193 -13.83 23.40 -7.14
CA LEU A 193 -13.54 22.05 -6.63
C LEU A 193 -13.77 20.97 -7.69
N SER A 194 -14.82 21.11 -8.51
CA SER A 194 -15.08 20.22 -9.65
C SER A 194 -13.98 20.35 -10.71
N LEU A 195 -13.60 21.57 -11.07
CA LEU A 195 -12.52 21.82 -12.03
C LEU A 195 -11.20 21.21 -11.54
N TYR A 196 -10.86 21.41 -10.27
CA TYR A 196 -9.65 20.84 -9.69
C TYR A 196 -9.67 19.31 -9.73
N ASN A 197 -10.78 18.67 -9.34
CA ASN A 197 -10.97 17.23 -9.46
C ASN A 197 -10.71 16.73 -10.90
N LEU A 198 -11.32 17.40 -11.88
CA LEU A 198 -11.20 17.04 -13.30
C LEU A 198 -9.78 17.24 -13.85
N LEU A 199 -8.99 18.16 -13.31
CA LEU A 199 -7.62 18.41 -13.73
C LEU A 199 -6.60 17.53 -13.01
N ALA A 200 -6.86 17.17 -11.75
CA ALA A 200 -5.90 16.46 -10.92
C ALA A 200 -5.77 14.97 -11.25
N MET A 201 -6.90 14.26 -11.43
CA MET A 201 -6.88 12.80 -11.53
C MET A 201 -8.01 12.24 -12.40
N GLU A 202 -7.79 11.10 -13.06
CA GLU A 202 -8.77 10.41 -13.90
C GLU A 202 -9.80 9.56 -13.13
N TYR A 203 -9.51 9.17 -11.87
CA TYR A 203 -10.31 8.22 -11.09
C TYR A 203 -11.78 8.63 -10.94
N PHE A 204 -12.04 9.93 -10.78
CA PHE A 204 -13.39 10.47 -10.57
C PHE A 204 -13.90 11.28 -11.77
N PHE A 205 -13.18 11.24 -12.89
CA PHE A 205 -13.45 12.09 -14.06
C PHE A 205 -14.84 11.84 -14.66
N THR A 206 -15.18 10.57 -14.88
CA THR A 206 -16.47 10.13 -15.44
C THR A 206 -17.58 10.14 -14.38
N LEU A 207 -17.24 10.03 -13.10
CA LEU A 207 -18.20 10.13 -11.99
C LEU A 207 -18.83 11.53 -11.88
N GLU A 208 -18.20 12.56 -12.45
CA GLU A 208 -18.80 13.89 -12.58
C GLU A 208 -20.14 13.86 -13.34
N LEU A 209 -20.33 12.90 -14.25
CA LEU A 209 -21.56 12.69 -15.01
C LEU A 209 -22.71 12.08 -14.16
N LEU A 210 -22.45 11.74 -12.89
CA LEU A 210 -23.49 11.33 -11.94
C LEU A 210 -24.34 12.54 -11.47
N ARG A 211 -23.75 13.74 -11.50
CA ARG A 211 -24.36 14.99 -11.02
C ARG A 211 -25.79 15.27 -11.53
N PRO A 212 -26.14 15.15 -12.83
CA PRO A 212 -27.51 15.40 -13.30
C PRO A 212 -28.52 14.49 -12.62
N LEU A 213 -28.16 13.23 -12.33
CA LEU A 213 -29.03 12.30 -11.63
C LEU A 213 -29.23 12.70 -10.16
N LEU A 214 -28.18 13.15 -9.48
CA LEU A 214 -28.26 13.66 -8.11
C LEU A 214 -29.11 14.94 -8.04
N ILE A 215 -28.92 15.88 -8.97
CA ILE A 215 -29.73 17.09 -9.11
C ILE A 215 -31.20 16.72 -9.36
N TRP A 216 -31.45 15.77 -10.26
CA TRP A 216 -32.79 15.30 -10.55
C TRP A 216 -33.47 14.83 -9.28
N HIS A 217 -32.84 13.96 -8.49
CA HIS A 217 -33.43 13.48 -7.23
C HIS A 217 -33.59 14.57 -6.16
N ALA A 218 -32.64 15.50 -6.05
CA ALA A 218 -32.76 16.64 -5.14
C ALA A 218 -33.94 17.58 -5.49
N LEU A 219 -34.34 17.65 -6.76
CA LEU A 219 -35.49 18.41 -7.25
C LEU A 219 -36.83 17.69 -7.12
N ASN A 220 -36.88 16.44 -6.63
CA ASN A 220 -38.14 15.69 -6.56
C ASN A 220 -39.19 16.46 -5.71
N ARG A 221 -40.34 16.76 -6.32
CA ARG A 221 -41.50 17.43 -5.72
C ARG A 221 -42.76 16.60 -6.00
N GLU A 222 -43.54 16.36 -4.97
CA GLU A 222 -44.97 16.07 -5.13
C GLU A 222 -45.57 17.35 -5.76
N ASN A 223 -46.17 17.25 -6.95
CA ASN A 223 -46.86 18.32 -7.70
C ASN A 223 -46.06 19.24 -8.66
N GLU A 224 -44.82 18.93 -9.07
CA GLU A 224 -44.17 19.64 -10.20
C GLU A 224 -44.20 18.87 -11.53
N TYR A 225 -44.51 19.58 -12.62
CA TYR A 225 -44.41 19.06 -13.99
C TYR A 225 -42.99 18.58 -14.31
N ARG A 226 -42.86 17.34 -14.80
CA ARG A 226 -41.58 16.71 -15.16
C ARG A 226 -40.72 17.56 -16.11
N SER A 227 -41.34 18.30 -17.04
CA SER A 227 -40.64 19.19 -17.98
C SER A 227 -39.89 20.34 -17.27
N LYS A 228 -40.52 20.97 -16.26
CA LYS A 228 -39.89 22.05 -15.49
C LYS A 228 -38.69 21.53 -14.68
N ARG A 229 -38.83 20.35 -14.07
CA ARG A 229 -37.75 19.67 -13.34
C ARG A 229 -36.57 19.36 -14.26
N PHE A 230 -36.83 18.88 -15.48
CA PHE A 230 -35.79 18.58 -16.46
C PHE A 230 -35.03 19.83 -16.90
N LYS A 231 -35.75 20.94 -17.18
CA LYS A 231 -35.12 22.22 -17.51
C LYS A 231 -34.23 22.74 -16.37
N LEU A 232 -34.70 22.66 -15.12
CA LEU A 232 -33.92 23.08 -13.94
C LEU A 232 -32.69 22.20 -13.73
N MET A 233 -32.81 20.88 -13.96
CA MET A 233 -31.70 19.96 -13.91
C MET A 233 -30.62 20.34 -14.94
N LEU A 234 -31.00 20.52 -16.20
CA LEU A 234 -30.06 20.91 -17.26
C LEU A 234 -29.36 22.24 -16.96
N LEU A 235 -30.11 23.26 -16.52
CA LEU A 235 -29.54 24.58 -16.24
C LEU A 235 -28.53 24.58 -15.08
N ASN A 236 -28.77 23.74 -14.05
CA ASN A 236 -27.84 23.62 -12.93
C ASN A 236 -26.65 22.69 -13.23
N TRP A 237 -26.81 21.77 -14.18
CA TRP A 237 -25.75 20.87 -14.61
C TRP A 237 -24.83 21.52 -15.66
N SER A 238 -25.35 22.40 -16.52
CA SER A 238 -24.61 22.94 -17.66
C SER A 238 -23.26 23.58 -17.32
N PRO A 239 -23.07 24.31 -16.19
CA PRO A 239 -21.76 24.84 -15.84
C PRO A 239 -20.73 23.75 -15.56
N TYR A 240 -21.13 22.67 -14.89
CA TYR A 240 -20.26 21.53 -14.58
C TYR A 240 -19.99 20.67 -15.82
N PHE A 241 -20.99 20.51 -16.68
CA PHE A 241 -20.81 19.85 -17.97
C PHE A 241 -19.86 20.63 -18.89
N ALA A 242 -19.92 21.97 -18.88
CA ALA A 242 -18.98 22.80 -19.61
C ALA A 242 -17.54 22.62 -19.10
N LEU A 243 -17.33 22.54 -17.77
CA LEU A 243 -16.02 22.22 -17.21
C LEU A 243 -15.54 20.82 -17.63
N TRP A 244 -16.40 19.80 -17.48
CA TRP A 244 -16.08 18.43 -17.88
C TRP A 244 -15.73 18.34 -19.37
N GLY A 245 -16.52 18.97 -20.25
CA GLY A 245 -16.27 19.02 -21.68
C GLY A 245 -14.99 19.78 -22.03
N GLY A 246 -14.76 20.93 -21.40
CA GLY A 246 -13.55 21.72 -21.60
C GLY A 246 -12.27 20.97 -21.19
N VAL A 247 -12.29 20.31 -20.04
CA VAL A 247 -11.16 19.47 -19.60
C VAL A 247 -11.01 18.23 -20.48
N THR A 248 -12.11 17.64 -20.98
CA THR A 248 -12.04 16.53 -21.96
C THR A 248 -11.32 16.99 -23.23
N VAL A 249 -11.68 18.15 -23.78
CA VAL A 249 -11.01 18.74 -24.95
C VAL A 249 -9.54 18.98 -24.66
N TRP A 250 -9.21 19.54 -23.50
CA TRP A 250 -7.81 19.73 -23.07
C TRP A 250 -7.03 18.41 -23.01
N ARG A 251 -7.58 17.38 -22.33
CA ARG A 251 -6.94 16.07 -22.17
C ARG A 251 -6.73 15.32 -23.49
N VAL A 252 -7.69 15.42 -24.41
CA VAL A 252 -7.66 14.67 -25.68
C VAL A 252 -6.79 15.37 -26.72
N PHE A 253 -6.86 16.70 -26.83
CA PHE A 253 -6.22 17.43 -27.93
C PHE A 253 -4.93 18.16 -27.55
N PHE A 254 -4.74 18.50 -26.27
CA PHE A 254 -3.61 19.34 -25.83
C PHE A 254 -2.65 18.62 -24.87
N PHE A 255 -3.07 17.52 -24.24
CA PHE A 255 -2.25 16.76 -23.30
C PHE A 255 -1.75 15.44 -23.92
N SER A 256 -0.58 15.49 -24.56
CA SER A 256 0.00 14.38 -25.34
C SER A 256 0.34 13.11 -24.55
N PHE A 257 0.43 13.22 -23.22
CA PHE A 257 0.84 12.12 -22.34
C PHE A 257 -0.33 11.34 -21.73
N GLN A 258 -1.58 11.75 -21.98
CA GLN A 258 -2.78 11.15 -21.38
C GLN A 258 -2.88 9.62 -21.61
N THR A 259 -2.34 9.13 -22.73
CA THR A 259 -2.39 7.72 -23.16
C THR A 259 -1.03 7.05 -23.23
N HIS A 260 0.05 7.72 -22.79
CA HIS A 260 1.41 7.19 -22.94
C HIS A 260 1.65 5.95 -22.07
N ASN A 261 1.18 6.00 -20.82
CA ASN A 261 1.32 4.89 -19.87
C ASN A 261 0.17 3.89 -19.92
N TYR A 262 -1.00 4.30 -20.44
CA TYR A 262 -2.18 3.45 -20.54
C TYR A 262 -2.89 3.72 -21.88
N PRO A 263 -2.55 2.97 -22.95
CA PRO A 263 -3.25 3.10 -24.22
C PRO A 263 -4.71 2.72 -24.05
N MET A 264 -5.58 3.35 -24.85
CA MET A 264 -7.01 3.01 -24.88
C MET A 264 -7.22 1.74 -25.71
N LEU A 265 -6.85 0.60 -25.14
CA LEU A 265 -6.86 -0.72 -25.77
C LEU A 265 -8.24 -1.08 -26.36
N LEU A 266 -9.33 -0.62 -25.74
CA LEU A 266 -10.67 -0.87 -26.26
C LEU A 266 -10.87 -0.36 -27.70
N PHE A 267 -10.32 0.80 -28.06
CA PHE A 267 -10.46 1.32 -29.42
C PHE A 267 -9.70 0.47 -30.44
N GLN A 268 -8.50 0.01 -30.08
CA GLN A 268 -7.72 -0.93 -30.89
C GLN A 268 -8.47 -2.26 -31.05
N SER A 269 -9.08 -2.77 -29.97
CA SER A 269 -9.90 -3.98 -29.98
C SER A 269 -11.13 -3.83 -30.89
N ILE A 270 -11.78 -2.65 -30.92
CA ILE A 270 -12.93 -2.37 -31.81
C ILE A 270 -12.50 -2.35 -33.28
N GLU A 271 -11.35 -1.75 -33.59
CA GLU A 271 -10.78 -1.73 -34.95
C GLU A 271 -10.47 -3.14 -35.46
N ASN A 272 -9.98 -4.03 -34.59
CA ASN A 272 -9.70 -5.42 -34.92
C ASN A 272 -10.97 -6.27 -35.07
N SER A 273 -11.91 -6.18 -34.12
CA SER A 273 -13.17 -6.91 -34.15
C SER A 273 -14.22 -6.31 -33.21
N ALA A 274 -15.15 -5.55 -33.77
CA ALA A 274 -16.20 -4.87 -33.01
C ALA A 274 -17.06 -5.82 -32.14
N ILE A 275 -17.39 -7.02 -32.63
CA ILE A 275 -18.21 -7.99 -31.89
C ILE A 275 -17.43 -8.54 -30.70
N GLN A 276 -16.16 -8.94 -30.91
CA GLN A 276 -15.33 -9.46 -29.81
C GLN A 276 -15.04 -8.39 -28.77
N ALA A 277 -14.72 -7.15 -29.20
CA ALA A 277 -14.52 -6.03 -28.30
C ALA A 277 -15.76 -5.76 -27.44
N MET A 278 -16.96 -5.81 -28.01
CA MET A 278 -18.22 -5.64 -27.27
C MET A 278 -18.44 -6.78 -26.26
N ILE A 279 -18.17 -8.04 -26.64
CA ILE A 279 -18.28 -9.18 -25.73
C ILE A 279 -17.28 -9.05 -24.57
N SER A 280 -16.03 -8.69 -24.86
CA SER A 280 -14.98 -8.47 -23.86
C SER A 280 -15.33 -7.32 -22.93
N LEU A 281 -15.87 -6.22 -23.45
CA LEU A 281 -16.35 -5.08 -22.66
C LEU A 281 -17.48 -5.49 -21.72
N ILE A 282 -18.52 -6.18 -22.22
CA ILE A 282 -19.63 -6.64 -21.38
C ILE A 282 -19.12 -7.60 -20.29
N ARG A 283 -18.23 -8.54 -20.64
CA ARG A 283 -17.61 -9.46 -19.69
C ARG A 283 -16.79 -8.71 -18.64
N GLY A 284 -15.99 -7.72 -19.04
CA GLY A 284 -15.21 -6.87 -18.16
C GLY A 284 -16.11 -6.10 -17.19
N ILE A 285 -17.20 -5.49 -17.68
CA ILE A 285 -18.18 -4.80 -16.84
C ILE A 285 -18.80 -5.75 -15.80
N VAL A 286 -19.31 -6.91 -16.23
CA VAL A 286 -19.95 -7.88 -15.34
C VAL A 286 -18.98 -8.40 -14.29
N THR A 287 -17.75 -8.74 -14.71
CA THR A 287 -16.69 -9.25 -13.82
C THR A 287 -16.29 -8.16 -12.81
N SER A 288 -16.08 -6.93 -13.29
CA SER A 288 -15.78 -5.78 -12.44
C SER A 288 -16.85 -5.55 -11.39
N LEU A 289 -18.13 -5.50 -11.81
CA LEU A 289 -19.25 -5.30 -10.91
C LEU A 289 -19.39 -6.44 -9.89
N TRP A 290 -19.19 -7.69 -10.33
CA TRP A 290 -19.16 -8.84 -9.43
C TRP A 290 -18.07 -8.70 -8.37
N VAL A 291 -16.85 -8.33 -8.77
CA VAL A 291 -15.71 -8.14 -7.86
C VAL A 291 -16.00 -7.06 -6.83
N VAL A 292 -16.43 -5.87 -7.25
CA VAL A 292 -16.58 -4.71 -6.36
C VAL A 292 -17.85 -4.76 -5.50
N ILE A 293 -18.94 -5.38 -5.98
CA ILE A 293 -20.20 -5.47 -5.22
C ILE A 293 -20.25 -6.73 -4.36
N VAL A 294 -19.86 -7.88 -4.92
CA VAL A 294 -20.05 -9.20 -4.29
C VAL A 294 -18.76 -9.71 -3.68
N SER A 295 -17.72 -9.92 -4.48
CA SER A 295 -16.48 -10.55 -3.98
C SER A 295 -15.83 -9.74 -2.84
N ALA A 296 -15.81 -8.41 -2.95
CA ALA A 296 -15.25 -7.53 -1.91
C ALA A 296 -15.92 -7.75 -0.54
N TRP A 297 -17.26 -7.86 -0.52
CA TRP A 297 -18.02 -8.08 0.71
C TRP A 297 -18.13 -9.54 1.12
N ALA A 298 -17.86 -10.49 0.22
CA ALA A 298 -17.70 -11.89 0.58
C ALA A 298 -16.35 -12.13 1.28
N HIS A 299 -15.29 -11.45 0.82
CA HIS A 299 -13.92 -11.62 1.30
C HIS A 299 -13.76 -11.29 2.80
N ILE A 300 -14.54 -10.35 3.34
CA ILE A 300 -14.45 -9.98 4.77
C ILE A 300 -14.84 -11.11 5.73
N PHE A 301 -15.55 -12.14 5.25
CA PHE A 301 -15.94 -13.29 6.06
C PHE A 301 -14.89 -14.40 6.07
N LEU A 302 -13.78 -14.24 5.35
CA LEU A 302 -12.64 -15.15 5.45
C LEU A 302 -12.01 -14.99 6.84
N PRO A 303 -11.97 -16.05 7.65
CA PRO A 303 -11.44 -15.96 8.99
C PRO A 303 -9.93 -15.68 8.95
N PRO A 304 -9.40 -14.87 9.89
CA PRO A 304 -7.96 -14.67 9.99
C PRO A 304 -7.29 -16.01 10.29
N ASN A 305 -6.29 -16.37 9.47
CA ASN A 305 -5.54 -17.61 9.66
C ASN A 305 -4.55 -17.48 10.83
N PRO A 306 -4.73 -18.21 11.96
CA PRO A 306 -3.87 -18.08 13.13
C PRO A 306 -2.43 -18.52 12.88
N THR A 307 -2.20 -19.44 11.93
CA THR A 307 -0.84 -19.89 11.60
C THR A 307 -0.05 -18.83 10.85
N GLN A 308 -0.72 -18.03 10.02
CA GLN A 308 -0.09 -16.95 9.25
C GLN A 308 0.03 -15.65 10.04
N LEU A 309 -0.99 -15.30 10.85
CA LEU A 309 -1.09 -14.00 11.55
C LEU A 309 -0.59 -14.03 12.99
N GLY A 310 -0.43 -15.22 13.56
CA GLY A 310 -0.17 -15.43 14.98
C GLY A 310 -1.45 -15.34 15.83
N MET A 311 -1.48 -16.14 16.91
CA MET A 311 -2.64 -16.26 17.79
C MET A 311 -3.07 -14.91 18.41
N ARG A 312 -2.10 -14.09 18.83
CA ARG A 312 -2.37 -12.79 19.47
C ARG A 312 -3.11 -11.83 18.53
N THR A 313 -2.60 -11.68 17.30
CA THR A 313 -3.22 -10.82 16.29
C THR A 313 -4.63 -11.28 15.94
N THR A 314 -4.80 -12.60 15.80
CA THR A 314 -6.12 -13.22 15.52
C THR A 314 -7.13 -12.87 16.62
N ILE A 315 -6.75 -13.03 17.90
CA ILE A 315 -7.63 -12.69 19.04
C ILE A 315 -7.99 -11.19 19.02
N VAL A 316 -7.00 -10.31 18.82
CA VAL A 316 -7.24 -8.86 18.75
C VAL A 316 -8.22 -8.52 17.64
N THR A 317 -8.09 -9.12 16.46
CA THR A 317 -9.02 -8.90 15.35
C THR A 317 -10.42 -9.37 15.68
N VAL A 318 -10.59 -10.56 16.29
CA VAL A 318 -11.92 -11.06 16.68
C VAL A 318 -12.56 -10.12 17.71
N ILE A 319 -11.80 -9.68 18.72
CA ILE A 319 -12.31 -8.71 19.72
C ILE A 319 -12.70 -7.40 19.04
N LEU A 320 -11.90 -6.92 18.09
CA LEU A 320 -12.18 -5.70 17.34
C LEU A 320 -13.46 -5.83 16.50
N ILE A 321 -13.64 -6.94 15.78
CA ILE A 321 -14.86 -7.24 15.00
C ILE A 321 -16.08 -7.22 15.92
N MET A 322 -16.05 -7.95 17.04
CA MET A 322 -17.18 -8.06 17.95
C MET A 322 -17.51 -6.73 18.62
N THR A 323 -16.48 -5.98 19.04
CA THR A 323 -16.65 -4.68 19.70
C THR A 323 -17.22 -3.65 18.73
N THR A 324 -16.66 -3.55 17.53
CA THR A 324 -17.13 -2.59 16.51
C THR A 324 -18.52 -2.95 16.01
N ALA A 325 -18.82 -4.22 15.76
CA ALA A 325 -20.17 -4.68 15.44
C ALA A 325 -21.15 -4.31 16.56
N GLY A 326 -20.84 -4.60 17.82
CA GLY A 326 -21.68 -4.27 18.97
C GLY A 326 -21.95 -2.77 19.11
N LEU A 327 -20.91 -1.94 18.98
CA LEU A 327 -21.02 -0.47 19.04
C LEU A 327 -21.84 0.08 17.87
N THR A 328 -21.64 -0.42 16.65
CA THR A 328 -22.40 -0.01 15.46
C THR A 328 -23.86 -0.42 15.59
N ILE A 329 -24.15 -1.66 16.02
CA ILE A 329 -25.52 -2.13 16.27
C ILE A 329 -26.19 -1.24 17.31
N TRP A 330 -25.52 -0.96 18.41
CA TRP A 330 -26.05 -0.10 19.48
C TRP A 330 -26.35 1.32 19.00
N TYR A 331 -25.42 1.94 18.26
CA TYR A 331 -25.59 3.27 17.70
C TYR A 331 -26.76 3.34 16.70
N LEU A 332 -26.86 2.36 15.81
CA LEU A 332 -27.91 2.29 14.80
C LEU A 332 -29.27 1.96 15.41
N TRP A 333 -29.32 1.15 16.48
CA TRP A 333 -30.55 0.88 17.23
C TRP A 333 -31.13 2.18 17.79
N ARG A 334 -30.30 3.02 18.39
CA ARG A 334 -30.72 4.33 18.92
C ARG A 334 -31.21 5.30 17.85
N ASN A 335 -30.80 5.08 16.60
CA ASN A 335 -31.21 5.86 15.43
C ASN A 335 -32.25 5.14 14.56
N LEU A 336 -32.97 4.15 15.11
CA LEU A 336 -34.10 3.51 14.43
C LEU A 336 -35.19 4.56 14.10
N GLY A 337 -35.71 4.50 12.87
CA GLY A 337 -36.63 5.45 12.29
C GLY A 337 -37.86 4.73 11.75
N SER A 338 -38.93 5.50 11.51
CA SER A 338 -40.24 5.00 11.05
C SER A 338 -40.19 4.33 9.68
N ASP A 339 -41.27 3.62 9.35
CA ASP A 339 -41.42 2.83 8.14
C ASP A 339 -40.94 3.55 6.87
N MET A 340 -40.22 2.75 6.09
CA MET A 340 -39.41 3.15 4.95
C MET A 340 -40.18 2.89 3.66
N ASP A 341 -40.44 3.93 2.87
CA ASP A 341 -41.02 3.75 1.54
C ASP A 341 -39.99 3.06 0.61
N ARG A 342 -40.33 1.83 0.21
CA ARG A 342 -39.49 0.97 -0.62
C ARG A 342 -39.21 1.56 -2.00
N ALA A 343 -40.08 2.46 -2.50
CA ALA A 343 -39.88 3.12 -3.79
C ALA A 343 -38.61 4.00 -3.80
N TRP A 344 -38.28 4.63 -2.67
CA TRP A 344 -37.07 5.45 -2.56
C TRP A 344 -35.80 4.62 -2.68
N PHE A 345 -35.75 3.45 -2.05
CA PHE A 345 -34.56 2.60 -2.10
C PHE A 345 -34.26 2.07 -3.50
N LYS A 346 -35.28 1.88 -4.35
CA LYS A 346 -35.05 1.57 -5.78
C LYS A 346 -34.29 2.69 -6.49
N SER A 347 -34.61 3.95 -6.19
CA SER A 347 -33.88 5.10 -6.76
C SER A 347 -32.43 5.15 -6.29
N VAL A 348 -32.16 4.79 -5.03
CA VAL A 348 -30.80 4.72 -4.46
C VAL A 348 -29.98 3.65 -5.17
N ILE A 349 -30.56 2.45 -5.37
CA ILE A 349 -29.90 1.36 -6.11
C ILE A 349 -29.58 1.82 -7.54
N MET A 350 -30.52 2.48 -8.22
CA MET A 350 -30.32 2.98 -9.58
C MET A 350 -29.18 4.01 -9.64
N VAL A 351 -29.14 4.97 -8.71
CA VAL A 351 -28.02 5.94 -8.61
C VAL A 351 -26.70 5.21 -8.35
N GLY A 352 -26.70 4.19 -7.47
CA GLY A 352 -25.54 3.38 -7.18
C GLY A 352 -25.02 2.59 -8.40
N LEU A 353 -25.93 2.00 -9.19
CA LEU A 353 -25.59 1.30 -10.43
C LEU A 353 -24.97 2.25 -11.46
N VAL A 354 -25.57 3.42 -11.67
CA VAL A 354 -25.01 4.44 -12.57
C VAL A 354 -23.64 4.93 -12.07
N ALA A 355 -23.47 5.13 -10.76
CA ALA A 355 -22.18 5.48 -10.18
C ALA A 355 -21.12 4.39 -10.39
N CYS A 356 -21.44 3.11 -10.20
CA CYS A 356 -20.53 2.01 -10.50
C CYS A 356 -20.17 1.95 -12.00
N LEU A 357 -21.14 2.13 -12.88
CA LEU A 357 -20.90 2.16 -14.33
C LEU A 357 -19.96 3.30 -14.71
N LEU A 358 -20.24 4.52 -14.23
CA LEU A 358 -19.39 5.69 -14.50
C LEU A 358 -17.99 5.52 -13.90
N GLY A 359 -17.87 5.02 -12.66
CA GLY A 359 -16.57 4.77 -12.01
C GLY A 359 -15.73 3.71 -12.71
N GLY A 360 -16.34 2.79 -13.46
CA GLY A 360 -15.65 1.76 -14.22
C GLY A 360 -15.16 2.17 -15.62
N VAL A 361 -15.74 3.21 -16.22
CA VAL A 361 -15.42 3.62 -17.60
C VAL A 361 -13.92 3.79 -17.84
N PRO A 362 -13.13 4.50 -17.00
CA PRO A 362 -11.71 4.69 -17.26
C PRO A 362 -10.93 3.36 -17.34
N TRP A 363 -11.34 2.35 -16.58
CA TRP A 363 -10.66 1.06 -16.46
C TRP A 363 -11.03 0.11 -17.59
N TRP A 364 -12.29 0.14 -18.03
CA TRP A 364 -12.72 -0.65 -19.18
C TRP A 364 -12.15 -0.14 -20.51
N LEU A 365 -11.86 1.17 -20.62
CA LEU A 365 -11.19 1.74 -21.79
C LEU A 365 -9.73 1.31 -21.91
N THR A 366 -9.06 1.05 -20.78
CA THR A 366 -7.66 0.64 -20.70
C THR A 366 -7.48 -0.86 -20.46
N GLU A 367 -8.58 -1.62 -20.44
CA GLU A 367 -8.65 -3.05 -20.12
C GLU A 367 -8.07 -3.44 -18.75
N LEU A 368 -7.89 -2.47 -17.85
CA LEU A 368 -7.52 -2.70 -16.46
C LEU A 368 -8.76 -3.20 -15.71
N GLN A 369 -8.68 -4.38 -15.09
CA GLN A 369 -9.80 -4.94 -14.33
C GLN A 369 -9.54 -4.78 -12.82
N PRO A 370 -10.57 -4.45 -12.01
CA PRO A 370 -10.44 -4.44 -10.56
C PRO A 370 -10.27 -5.87 -10.05
N ILE A 371 -9.25 -6.08 -9.22
CA ILE A 371 -8.96 -7.35 -8.53
C ILE A 371 -8.71 -6.99 -7.05
N LEU A 372 -9.02 -7.90 -6.11
CA LEU A 372 -8.95 -7.64 -4.66
C LEU A 372 -7.58 -7.90 -4.04
N ASN A 373 -6.51 -7.78 -4.83
CA ASN A 373 -5.14 -7.92 -4.37
C ASN A 373 -4.32 -6.67 -4.71
N PHE A 374 -3.29 -6.42 -3.92
CA PHE A 374 -2.32 -5.38 -4.23
C PHE A 374 -1.57 -5.73 -5.54
N PRO A 375 -1.28 -4.76 -6.42
CA PRO A 375 -1.66 -3.34 -6.37
C PRO A 375 -2.97 -3.01 -7.09
N SER A 376 -3.67 -4.01 -7.63
CA SER A 376 -4.86 -3.85 -8.50
C SER A 376 -6.13 -3.43 -7.76
N ASP A 377 -6.20 -3.61 -6.44
CA ASP A 377 -7.35 -3.20 -5.63
C ASP A 377 -7.59 -1.68 -5.63
N ARG A 378 -6.59 -0.88 -6.01
CA ARG A 378 -6.74 0.56 -6.26
C ARG A 378 -7.83 0.90 -7.27
N PHE A 379 -8.06 0.03 -8.27
CA PHE A 379 -9.08 0.24 -9.30
C PHE A 379 -10.51 0.10 -8.75
N THR A 380 -10.68 -0.40 -7.53
CA THR A 380 -11.98 -0.45 -6.86
C THR A 380 -12.39 0.91 -6.25
N LEU A 381 -11.45 1.84 -6.06
CA LEU A 381 -11.69 3.11 -5.36
C LEU A 381 -12.79 3.98 -6.00
N PRO A 382 -12.89 4.12 -7.34
CA PRO A 382 -14.00 4.85 -7.96
C PRO A 382 -15.37 4.21 -7.74
N PHE A 383 -15.44 2.92 -7.43
CA PHE A 383 -16.70 2.20 -7.26
C PHE A 383 -17.31 2.37 -5.86
N ILE A 384 -16.55 2.82 -4.87
CA ILE A 384 -16.95 2.84 -3.45
C ILE A 384 -18.29 3.55 -3.25
N LEU A 385 -18.50 4.71 -3.89
CA LEU A 385 -19.75 5.47 -3.80
C LEU A 385 -20.94 4.64 -4.32
N GLY A 386 -20.78 4.03 -5.49
CA GLY A 386 -21.84 3.25 -6.13
C GLY A 386 -22.16 1.98 -5.36
N VAL A 387 -21.15 1.23 -4.93
CA VAL A 387 -21.33 -0.01 -4.14
C VAL A 387 -22.04 0.28 -2.83
N SER A 388 -21.64 1.34 -2.12
CA SER A 388 -22.25 1.73 -0.85
C SER A 388 -23.73 2.09 -1.00
N LEU A 389 -24.10 2.76 -2.11
CA LEU A 389 -25.50 3.04 -2.46
C LEU A 389 -26.28 1.78 -2.82
N ILE A 390 -25.69 0.87 -3.60
CA ILE A 390 -26.35 -0.39 -3.99
C ILE A 390 -26.65 -1.22 -2.75
N ILE A 391 -25.67 -1.47 -1.88
CA ILE A 391 -25.86 -2.34 -0.71
C ILE A 391 -26.78 -1.68 0.31
N GLY A 392 -26.59 -0.38 0.61
CA GLY A 392 -27.51 0.36 1.47
C GLY A 392 -28.95 0.40 0.92
N GLY A 393 -29.07 0.53 -0.41
CA GLY A 393 -30.32 0.43 -1.15
C GLY A 393 -31.00 -0.94 -1.02
N LEU A 394 -30.26 -2.02 -1.28
CA LEU A 394 -30.74 -3.40 -1.19
C LEU A 394 -31.23 -3.74 0.23
N LEU A 395 -30.46 -3.39 1.26
CA LEU A 395 -30.88 -3.55 2.66
C LEU A 395 -32.18 -2.79 2.96
N GLY A 396 -32.37 -1.62 2.37
CA GLY A 396 -33.59 -0.84 2.48
C GLY A 396 -34.81 -1.50 1.83
N VAL A 397 -34.66 -2.04 0.61
CA VAL A 397 -35.75 -2.72 -0.13
C VAL A 397 -36.19 -4.02 0.55
N LEU A 398 -35.27 -4.75 1.18
CA LEU A 398 -35.57 -6.03 1.81
C LEU A 398 -36.70 -5.90 2.85
N PRO A 399 -37.71 -6.82 2.84
CA PRO A 399 -38.86 -6.78 3.74
C PRO A 399 -38.52 -7.29 5.16
N LEU A 400 -37.35 -6.93 5.69
CA LEU A 400 -36.86 -7.31 7.01
C LEU A 400 -37.27 -6.29 8.08
N ARG A 401 -37.38 -6.75 9.33
CA ARG A 401 -37.58 -5.85 10.49
C ARG A 401 -36.39 -4.91 10.64
N ALA A 402 -36.64 -3.68 11.09
CA ALA A 402 -35.59 -2.66 11.17
C ALA A 402 -34.39 -3.08 12.05
N TRP A 403 -34.64 -3.77 13.16
CA TRP A 403 -33.56 -4.30 14.02
C TRP A 403 -32.70 -5.36 13.32
N VAL A 404 -33.28 -6.19 12.43
CA VAL A 404 -32.52 -7.19 11.65
C VAL A 404 -31.59 -6.48 10.68
N LYS A 405 -32.07 -5.42 10.01
CA LYS A 405 -31.25 -4.58 9.12
C LYS A 405 -30.07 -3.95 9.87
N THR A 406 -30.33 -3.45 11.09
CA THR A 406 -29.29 -2.93 11.98
C THR A 406 -28.25 -3.99 12.35
N VAL A 407 -28.68 -5.21 12.69
CA VAL A 407 -27.75 -6.32 13.01
C VAL A 407 -26.92 -6.70 11.79
N ILE A 408 -27.53 -6.89 10.62
CA ILE A 408 -26.82 -7.19 9.38
C ILE A 408 -25.78 -6.12 9.08
N LEU A 409 -26.16 -4.84 9.15
CA LEU A 409 -25.24 -3.74 8.90
C LEU A 409 -24.09 -3.72 9.92
N GLY A 410 -24.38 -3.86 11.21
CA GLY A 410 -23.35 -3.87 12.23
C GLY A 410 -22.37 -5.03 12.10
N VAL A 411 -22.85 -6.22 11.73
CA VAL A 411 -22.00 -7.38 11.42
C VAL A 411 -21.13 -7.10 10.20
N LEU A 412 -21.70 -6.59 9.09
CA LEU A 412 -20.94 -6.24 7.89
C LEU A 412 -19.85 -5.20 8.19
N ILE A 413 -20.18 -4.15 8.94
CA ILE A 413 -19.22 -3.12 9.33
C ILE A 413 -18.14 -3.71 10.25
N GLY A 414 -18.49 -4.53 11.23
CA GLY A 414 -17.52 -5.16 12.13
C GLY A 414 -16.51 -6.05 11.40
N PHE A 415 -16.98 -6.91 10.49
CA PHE A 415 -16.09 -7.74 9.66
C PHE A 415 -15.23 -6.90 8.70
N ALA A 416 -15.81 -5.86 8.09
CA ALA A 416 -15.05 -4.96 7.23
C ALA A 416 -13.96 -4.17 8.00
N VAL A 417 -14.23 -3.73 9.23
CA VAL A 417 -13.22 -3.15 10.14
C VAL A 417 -12.13 -4.19 10.43
N GLY A 418 -12.50 -5.44 10.70
CA GLY A 418 -11.55 -6.54 10.87
C GLY A 418 -10.64 -6.74 9.65
N ASN A 419 -11.20 -6.72 8.44
CA ASN A 419 -10.46 -6.82 7.19
C ASN A 419 -9.46 -5.67 7.00
N GLN A 420 -9.90 -4.43 7.26
CA GLN A 420 -9.02 -3.25 7.17
C GLN A 420 -7.90 -3.29 8.22
N PHE A 421 -8.19 -3.76 9.43
CA PHE A 421 -7.17 -3.97 10.46
C PHE A 421 -6.15 -5.05 10.06
N GLN A 422 -6.59 -6.13 9.41
CA GLN A 422 -5.67 -7.16 8.91
C GLN A 422 -4.78 -6.62 7.79
N ALA A 423 -5.33 -5.83 6.87
CA ALA A 423 -4.53 -5.12 5.88
C ALA A 423 -3.47 -4.24 6.56
N ALA A 424 -3.87 -3.41 7.53
CA ALA A 424 -2.95 -2.58 8.31
C ALA A 424 -1.82 -3.38 8.98
N ASN A 425 -2.13 -4.57 9.52
CA ASN A 425 -1.12 -5.44 10.10
C ASN A 425 -0.19 -6.06 9.04
N GLY A 426 -0.68 -6.35 7.83
CA GLY A 426 0.17 -6.70 6.69
C GLY A 426 1.19 -5.61 6.39
N PHE A 427 0.72 -4.37 6.23
CA PHE A 427 1.60 -3.20 6.05
C PHE A 427 2.63 -3.05 7.18
N ARG A 428 2.22 -3.21 8.44
CA ARG A 428 3.14 -3.20 9.60
C ARG A 428 4.24 -4.27 9.48
N ARG A 429 3.90 -5.50 9.08
CA ARG A 429 4.87 -6.59 8.95
C ARG A 429 5.87 -6.31 7.83
N ASP A 430 5.38 -5.84 6.69
CA ASP A 430 6.25 -5.47 5.58
C ASP A 430 7.19 -4.31 5.95
N TRP A 431 6.69 -3.33 6.71
CA TRP A 431 7.49 -2.25 7.28
C TRP A 431 8.61 -2.78 8.18
N GLU A 432 8.33 -3.75 9.04
CA GLU A 432 9.33 -4.38 9.90
C GLU A 432 10.34 -5.21 9.09
N THR A 433 9.88 -5.97 8.09
CA THR A 433 10.74 -6.79 7.23
C THR A 433 11.70 -5.96 6.39
N GLN A 434 11.20 -4.93 5.69
CA GLN A 434 12.07 -4.08 4.88
C GLN A 434 13.08 -3.30 5.75
N ARG A 435 12.68 -2.87 6.96
CA ARG A 435 13.63 -2.23 7.89
C ARG A 435 14.75 -3.14 8.31
N ARG A 436 14.46 -4.42 8.59
CA ARG A 436 15.49 -5.42 8.90
C ARG A 436 16.43 -5.64 7.72
N PHE A 437 15.88 -5.73 6.51
CA PHE A 437 16.66 -5.82 5.28
C PHE A 437 17.64 -4.64 5.16
N PHE A 438 17.17 -3.39 5.29
CA PHE A 438 18.06 -2.23 5.19
C PHE A 438 19.07 -2.12 6.33
N TRP A 439 18.73 -2.53 7.56
CA TRP A 439 19.70 -2.59 8.66
C TRP A 439 20.84 -3.58 8.38
N GLN A 440 20.51 -4.79 7.93
CA GLN A 440 21.52 -5.77 7.52
C GLN A 440 22.33 -5.29 6.31
N LEU A 441 21.68 -4.67 5.33
CA LEU A 441 22.35 -4.06 4.20
C LEU A 441 23.33 -2.95 4.64
N ALA A 442 22.96 -2.11 5.62
CA ALA A 442 23.80 -1.04 6.13
C ALA A 442 25.02 -1.57 6.93
N TRP A 443 24.88 -2.70 7.63
CA TRP A 443 26.02 -3.38 8.26
C TRP A 443 26.95 -3.99 7.21
N ARG A 444 26.37 -4.62 6.17
CA ARG A 444 27.12 -5.36 5.16
C ARG A 444 27.75 -4.49 4.08
N VAL A 445 27.14 -3.36 3.76
CA VAL A 445 27.50 -2.46 2.66
C VAL A 445 27.67 -1.03 3.20
N PRO A 446 28.78 -0.70 3.87
CA PRO A 446 29.01 0.67 4.41
C PRO A 446 29.13 1.75 3.33
N GLY A 447 29.57 1.37 2.13
CA GLY A 447 29.66 2.22 0.96
C GLY A 447 29.50 1.41 -0.31
N LEU A 448 29.03 2.05 -1.37
CA LEU A 448 28.76 1.41 -2.66
C LEU A 448 29.31 2.29 -3.78
N ASP A 449 29.96 1.71 -4.78
CA ASP A 449 30.47 2.48 -5.90
C ASP A 449 29.33 2.94 -6.83
N GLN A 450 29.46 4.13 -7.43
CA GLN A 450 28.47 4.68 -8.36
C GLN A 450 28.23 3.78 -9.59
N GLY A 451 26.98 3.67 -10.03
CA GLY A 451 26.56 2.83 -11.16
C GLY A 451 26.33 1.36 -10.78
N THR A 452 26.38 1.01 -9.49
CA THR A 452 26.18 -0.37 -9.01
C THR A 452 24.71 -0.76 -8.99
N THR A 453 24.42 -1.97 -9.49
CA THR A 453 23.10 -2.59 -9.39
C THR A 453 23.08 -3.63 -8.27
N LEU A 454 22.18 -3.47 -7.31
CA LEU A 454 21.86 -4.47 -6.30
C LEU A 454 20.79 -5.41 -6.84
N MET A 455 21.14 -6.68 -7.01
CA MET A 455 20.19 -7.71 -7.47
C MET A 455 19.78 -8.58 -6.30
N VAL A 456 18.48 -8.63 -6.02
CA VAL A 456 17.90 -9.51 -5.00
C VAL A 456 16.64 -10.13 -5.59
N ASN A 457 16.36 -11.39 -5.28
CA ASN A 457 15.08 -11.96 -5.69
C ASN A 457 13.95 -11.32 -4.89
N ASP A 458 12.71 -11.32 -5.41
CA ASP A 458 11.55 -10.69 -4.79
C ASP A 458 11.59 -10.76 -3.26
N LEU A 459 11.89 -9.63 -2.60
CA LEU A 459 11.97 -9.60 -1.13
C LEU A 459 10.64 -10.09 -0.54
N PRO A 460 10.65 -10.67 0.67
CA PRO A 460 9.47 -11.26 1.33
C PRO A 460 8.54 -10.18 1.90
N VAL A 461 8.13 -9.26 1.02
CA VAL A 461 7.26 -8.12 1.26
C VAL A 461 6.25 -8.02 0.11
N THR A 462 5.03 -7.64 0.43
CA THR A 462 3.91 -7.54 -0.51
C THR A 462 3.72 -6.12 -1.04
N PHE A 463 3.95 -5.11 -0.20
CA PHE A 463 3.61 -3.70 -0.50
C PHE A 463 4.78 -2.87 -1.03
N TYR A 464 5.79 -3.53 -1.59
CA TYR A 464 6.95 -2.91 -2.22
C TYR A 464 7.26 -3.56 -3.56
N SER A 465 7.93 -2.79 -4.42
CA SER A 465 8.61 -3.26 -5.62
C SER A 465 10.09 -2.88 -5.56
N ASP A 466 10.90 -3.51 -6.40
CA ASP A 466 12.30 -3.14 -6.64
C ASP A 466 12.45 -1.63 -6.93
N ASN A 467 11.57 -1.09 -7.77
CA ASN A 467 11.49 0.33 -8.08
C ASN A 467 11.28 1.15 -6.80
N SER A 468 10.30 0.79 -5.97
CA SER A 468 10.04 1.55 -4.73
C SER A 468 11.21 1.52 -3.74
N LEU A 469 12.00 0.44 -3.70
CA LEU A 469 13.13 0.27 -2.79
C LEU A 469 14.45 0.84 -3.36
N THR A 470 14.51 1.12 -4.66
CA THR A 470 15.60 1.90 -5.26
C THR A 470 15.67 3.32 -4.68
N ALA A 471 14.52 3.92 -4.33
CA ALA A 471 14.47 5.24 -3.70
C ALA A 471 15.20 5.30 -2.34
N PRO A 472 14.86 4.49 -1.31
CA PRO A 472 15.60 4.50 -0.05
C PRO A 472 17.07 4.11 -0.21
N LEU A 473 17.42 3.22 -1.16
CA LEU A 473 18.82 2.92 -1.46
C LEU A 473 19.59 4.19 -1.84
N ASN A 474 19.11 4.97 -2.80
CA ASN A 474 19.77 6.22 -3.19
C ASN A 474 19.65 7.32 -2.14
N TRP A 475 18.54 7.35 -1.39
CA TRP A 475 18.34 8.33 -0.33
C TRP A 475 19.42 8.19 0.77
N PHE A 476 19.78 6.96 1.13
CA PHE A 476 20.65 6.70 2.28
C PHE A 476 22.11 6.42 1.91
N TRP A 477 22.39 5.80 0.76
CA TRP A 477 23.76 5.53 0.28
C TRP A 477 24.33 6.64 -0.60
N ALA A 478 23.52 7.61 -1.04
CA ALA A 478 23.96 8.78 -1.80
C ALA A 478 23.30 10.08 -1.31
N PRO A 479 23.33 10.39 0.00
CA PRO A 479 22.62 11.56 0.55
C PRO A 479 23.09 12.90 -0.02
N GLU A 480 24.33 12.98 -0.52
CA GLU A 480 24.91 14.14 -1.16
C GLU A 480 24.54 14.29 -2.65
N ASN A 481 24.02 13.24 -3.28
CA ASN A 481 23.67 13.27 -4.69
C ASN A 481 22.33 13.98 -4.90
N THR A 482 22.41 15.21 -5.39
CA THR A 482 21.23 16.02 -5.77
C THR A 482 21.08 16.17 -7.28
N SER A 483 21.88 15.44 -8.07
CA SER A 483 21.83 15.44 -9.53
C SER A 483 20.73 14.52 -10.07
N GLN A 484 20.36 14.69 -11.35
CA GLN A 484 19.40 13.80 -12.00
C GLN A 484 20.01 12.45 -12.38
N ASP A 485 21.31 12.25 -12.16
CA ASP A 485 21.99 10.97 -12.39
C ASP A 485 21.95 10.15 -11.10
N MET A 486 21.02 9.19 -11.06
CA MET A 486 20.85 8.26 -9.95
C MET A 486 22.01 7.27 -9.91
N TRP A 487 22.59 7.04 -8.72
CA TRP A 487 23.83 6.27 -8.59
C TRP A 487 23.62 4.78 -8.45
N TYR A 488 22.50 4.35 -7.87
CA TYR A 488 22.27 2.94 -7.58
C TYR A 488 20.90 2.48 -8.08
N LEU A 489 20.80 1.20 -8.38
CA LEU A 489 19.55 0.56 -8.74
C LEU A 489 19.37 -0.69 -7.90
N LEU A 490 18.18 -0.88 -7.32
CA LEU A 490 17.76 -2.15 -6.76
C LEU A 490 16.82 -2.82 -7.76
N LEU A 491 17.12 -4.07 -8.12
CA LEU A 491 16.45 -4.76 -9.22
C LEU A 491 16.07 -6.18 -8.79
N TYR A 492 14.85 -6.61 -9.14
CA TYR A 492 14.40 -8.00 -8.99
C TYR A 492 14.55 -8.75 -10.33
N PRO A 493 15.51 -9.67 -10.46
CA PRO A 493 15.71 -10.41 -11.72
C PRO A 493 14.43 -11.13 -12.18
N SER A 494 13.69 -11.75 -11.26
CA SER A 494 12.43 -12.45 -11.50
C SER A 494 11.36 -11.60 -12.22
N GLN A 495 11.36 -10.28 -12.02
CA GLN A 495 10.38 -9.36 -12.60
C GLN A 495 10.89 -8.65 -13.87
N ARG A 496 12.21 -8.52 -14.02
CA ARG A 496 12.82 -7.69 -15.08
C ARG A 496 13.38 -8.50 -16.24
N LEU A 497 13.78 -9.74 -16.00
CA LEU A 497 14.38 -10.59 -17.02
C LEU A 497 13.40 -10.86 -18.17
N GLY A 498 13.85 -10.67 -19.41
CA GLY A 498 13.02 -10.78 -20.61
C GLY A 498 12.12 -9.56 -20.87
N HIS A 499 12.15 -8.56 -19.99
CA HIS A 499 11.44 -7.29 -20.14
C HIS A 499 12.43 -6.13 -20.22
N SER A 500 12.69 -5.44 -19.11
CA SER A 500 13.62 -4.32 -19.05
C SER A 500 15.08 -4.76 -18.88
N LEU A 501 15.32 -6.02 -18.52
CA LEU A 501 16.64 -6.63 -18.48
C LEU A 501 16.70 -7.77 -19.51
N THR A 502 17.52 -7.60 -20.54
CA THR A 502 17.57 -8.56 -21.67
C THR A 502 18.08 -9.94 -21.24
N SER A 503 19.13 -9.98 -20.42
CA SER A 503 19.79 -11.23 -19.99
C SER A 503 20.68 -10.98 -18.78
N LEU A 504 20.92 -12.03 -17.97
CA LEU A 504 21.94 -12.06 -16.92
C LEU A 504 23.28 -12.53 -17.51
N ALA A 505 23.90 -11.67 -18.30
CA ALA A 505 25.24 -11.86 -18.87
C ALA A 505 26.08 -10.61 -18.61
N PRO A 506 27.43 -10.69 -18.60
CA PRO A 506 28.28 -9.50 -18.48
C PRO A 506 28.03 -8.47 -19.58
N ASP A 507 28.33 -7.20 -19.29
CA ASP A 507 28.33 -6.05 -20.21
C ASP A 507 26.99 -5.71 -20.89
N ILE A 508 25.88 -6.05 -20.24
CA ILE A 508 24.54 -5.61 -20.65
C ILE A 508 24.25 -4.26 -20.00
N ALA A 509 23.98 -3.25 -20.82
CA ALA A 509 23.61 -1.92 -20.35
C ALA A 509 22.26 -1.95 -19.63
N ILE A 510 22.19 -1.28 -18.48
CA ILE A 510 20.96 -1.09 -17.70
C ILE A 510 20.68 0.40 -17.66
N SER A 511 19.49 0.80 -18.13
CA SER A 511 19.04 2.19 -18.08
C SER A 511 17.60 2.24 -17.61
N VAL A 512 17.33 3.00 -16.54
CA VAL A 512 16.01 3.08 -15.91
C VAL A 512 15.63 4.55 -15.70
N ASP A 513 14.52 4.96 -16.32
CA ASP A 513 13.90 6.27 -16.11
C ASP A 513 13.03 6.23 -14.85
N TYR A 514 13.39 7.07 -13.88
CA TYR A 514 12.71 7.21 -12.60
C TYR A 514 11.85 8.49 -12.54
N LEU A 515 11.52 9.07 -13.70
CA LEU A 515 10.72 10.28 -13.97
C LEU A 515 11.31 11.60 -13.47
N ALA A 516 12.03 11.59 -12.34
CA ALA A 516 12.73 12.75 -11.78
C ALA A 516 14.26 12.62 -11.84
N ALA A 517 14.77 11.43 -12.15
CA ALA A 517 16.16 11.06 -12.26
C ALA A 517 16.31 9.84 -13.18
N GLN A 518 17.51 9.58 -13.68
CA GLN A 518 17.86 8.47 -14.56
C GLN A 518 18.99 7.65 -13.92
N PHE A 519 18.83 6.33 -13.89
CA PHE A 519 19.94 5.42 -13.59
C PHE A 519 20.57 4.92 -14.89
N ASN A 520 21.90 4.87 -14.94
CA ASN A 520 22.67 4.24 -16.01
C ASN A 520 23.78 3.37 -15.40
N GLY A 521 23.81 2.09 -15.74
CA GLY A 521 24.79 1.13 -15.26
C GLY A 521 24.92 -0.07 -16.21
N SER A 522 25.51 -1.16 -15.73
CA SER A 522 25.58 -2.41 -16.49
C SER A 522 25.56 -3.63 -15.57
N THR A 523 25.31 -4.80 -16.15
CA THR A 523 25.41 -6.11 -15.47
C THR A 523 26.86 -6.50 -15.11
N SER A 524 27.85 -5.68 -15.45
CA SER A 524 29.25 -5.86 -15.02
C SER A 524 29.53 -5.26 -13.65
N LYS A 525 28.63 -4.38 -13.16
CA LYS A 525 28.75 -3.73 -11.85
C LYS A 525 27.58 -4.13 -10.95
N VAL A 526 27.61 -5.39 -10.49
CA VAL A 526 26.52 -6.03 -9.76
C VAL A 526 26.98 -6.54 -8.41
N VAL A 527 26.15 -6.29 -7.39
CA VAL A 527 26.19 -7.00 -6.11
C VAL A 527 24.89 -7.78 -6.01
N SER A 528 24.97 -9.10 -6.08
CA SER A 528 23.79 -9.97 -5.90
C SER A 528 23.67 -10.39 -4.44
N MET A 529 22.44 -10.46 -3.95
CA MET A 529 22.16 -10.80 -2.57
C MET A 529 20.91 -11.67 -2.45
N GLU A 530 20.86 -12.48 -1.41
CA GLU A 530 19.68 -13.25 -1.01
C GLU A 530 19.19 -12.76 0.36
N TYR A 531 17.88 -12.72 0.57
CA TYR A 531 17.29 -12.37 1.86
C TYR A 531 15.98 -13.14 2.09
N ASP A 532 16.07 -14.24 2.84
CA ASP A 532 14.92 -15.07 3.24
C ASP A 532 14.86 -15.22 4.77
N PRO A 533 14.33 -14.22 5.50
CA PRO A 533 14.27 -14.23 6.96
C PRO A 533 13.46 -15.42 7.47
N PRO A 534 13.93 -16.13 8.51
CA PRO A 534 14.85 -15.63 9.53
C PRO A 534 16.35 -15.74 9.19
N ALA A 535 16.73 -16.24 8.01
CA ALA A 535 18.12 -16.16 7.55
C ALA A 535 18.60 -14.71 7.36
N CYS A 536 19.91 -14.52 7.49
CA CYS A 536 20.56 -13.23 7.33
C CYS A 536 20.65 -12.86 5.84
N LEU A 537 20.81 -11.57 5.57
CA LEU A 537 21.15 -11.06 4.26
C LEU A 537 22.49 -11.66 3.85
N ARG A 538 22.57 -12.13 2.61
CA ARG A 538 23.81 -12.76 2.13
C ARG A 538 24.19 -12.16 0.81
N VAL A 539 25.36 -11.52 0.76
CA VAL A 539 25.99 -11.16 -0.51
C VAL A 539 26.48 -12.44 -1.16
N LEU A 540 26.00 -12.72 -2.38
CA LEU A 540 26.26 -13.97 -3.07
C LEU A 540 27.69 -14.00 -3.61
N ASP A 541 28.38 -15.11 -3.35
CA ASP A 541 29.74 -15.36 -3.78
C ASP A 541 29.74 -16.00 -5.17
N ARG A 542 30.44 -15.40 -6.12
CA ARG A 542 30.50 -15.87 -7.52
C ARG A 542 30.90 -17.35 -7.65
N THR A 543 31.79 -17.84 -6.80
CA THR A 543 32.34 -19.20 -6.90
C THR A 543 31.50 -20.24 -6.18
N LEU A 544 30.82 -19.87 -5.08
CA LEU A 544 29.97 -20.78 -4.33
C LEU A 544 28.54 -20.77 -4.86
N ASP A 545 27.96 -19.58 -5.00
CA ASP A 545 26.52 -19.42 -5.17
C ASP A 545 26.04 -19.59 -6.62
N SER A 546 26.94 -19.55 -7.59
CA SER A 546 26.61 -19.74 -9.01
C SER A 546 26.01 -21.11 -9.34
N ASP A 547 26.30 -22.16 -8.55
CA ASP A 547 25.60 -23.45 -8.65
C ASP A 547 24.91 -23.86 -7.33
N ASN A 548 24.58 -22.89 -6.47
CA ASN A 548 23.85 -23.16 -5.25
C ASN A 548 22.38 -23.47 -5.56
N ARG A 549 22.05 -24.75 -5.49
CA ARG A 549 20.71 -25.27 -5.80
C ARG A 549 19.63 -24.87 -4.79
N MET A 550 19.99 -24.24 -3.67
CA MET A 550 19.02 -23.62 -2.77
C MET A 550 18.53 -22.27 -3.29
N LEU A 551 19.30 -21.62 -4.18
CA LEU A 551 18.89 -20.39 -4.85
C LEU A 551 18.02 -20.69 -6.08
N THR A 552 17.18 -19.73 -6.46
CA THR A 552 16.46 -19.79 -7.74
C THR A 552 17.44 -19.71 -8.92
N MET A 553 17.03 -20.19 -10.10
CA MET A 553 17.89 -20.17 -11.30
C MET A 553 18.34 -18.75 -11.66
N ASP A 554 17.46 -17.76 -11.49
CA ASP A 554 17.79 -16.36 -11.76
C ASP A 554 18.84 -15.83 -10.77
N MET A 555 18.78 -16.25 -9.50
CA MET A 555 19.77 -15.84 -8.50
C MET A 555 21.10 -16.59 -8.61
N GLN A 556 21.10 -17.84 -9.10
CA GLN A 556 22.34 -18.54 -9.49
C GLN A 556 23.04 -17.79 -10.64
N ALA A 557 22.28 -17.36 -11.66
CA ALA A 557 22.81 -16.56 -12.76
C ALA A 557 23.26 -15.16 -12.31
N ALA A 558 22.53 -14.52 -11.39
CA ALA A 558 22.94 -13.25 -10.79
C ALA A 558 24.21 -13.40 -9.95
N ALA A 559 24.32 -14.45 -9.14
CA ALA A 559 25.52 -14.75 -8.35
C ALA A 559 26.78 -14.87 -9.23
N ALA A 560 26.65 -15.45 -10.43
CA ALA A 560 27.76 -15.50 -11.39
C ALA A 560 28.27 -14.10 -11.81
N LEU A 561 27.44 -13.06 -11.76
CA LEU A 561 27.80 -11.67 -12.05
C LEU A 561 28.27 -10.91 -10.80
N SER A 562 27.79 -11.30 -9.62
CA SER A 562 28.09 -10.67 -8.32
C SER A 562 29.58 -10.50 -8.06
N SER A 563 29.95 -9.35 -7.46
CA SER A 563 31.30 -9.06 -6.98
C SER A 563 31.25 -8.12 -5.78
N THR A 564 32.05 -8.41 -4.75
CA THR A 564 32.19 -7.54 -3.57
C THR A 564 33.09 -6.34 -3.81
N GLU A 565 33.79 -6.25 -4.96
CA GLU A 565 34.71 -5.14 -5.27
C GLU A 565 34.02 -3.77 -5.29
N TRP A 566 32.70 -3.76 -5.53
CA TRP A 566 31.87 -2.55 -5.57
C TRP A 566 31.42 -2.07 -4.18
N ILE A 567 31.67 -2.88 -3.13
CA ILE A 567 31.35 -2.56 -1.75
C ILE A 567 32.59 -1.94 -1.10
N ASN A 568 32.50 -0.68 -0.69
CA ASN A 568 33.56 0.01 0.02
C ASN A 568 33.44 -0.25 1.54
N PRO A 569 34.38 -0.98 2.16
CA PRO A 569 34.31 -1.30 3.59
C PRO A 569 34.60 -0.10 4.50
N ASN A 570 35.21 0.96 3.99
CA ASN A 570 35.54 2.18 4.74
C ASN A 570 34.50 3.29 4.54
N GLY A 571 33.25 2.92 4.30
CA GLY A 571 32.14 3.84 4.11
C GLY A 571 31.58 4.42 5.42
N LEU A 572 30.32 4.87 5.36
CA LEU A 572 29.63 5.45 6.51
C LEU A 572 29.26 4.35 7.52
N THR A 573 29.08 4.72 8.79
CA THR A 573 28.54 3.77 9.77
C THR A 573 27.06 3.50 9.49
N ALA A 574 26.54 2.33 9.84
CA ALA A 574 25.15 1.98 9.59
C ALA A 574 24.15 2.99 10.20
N GLY A 575 24.48 3.56 11.38
CA GLY A 575 23.68 4.60 12.03
C GLY A 575 23.74 5.97 11.34
N ASP A 576 24.78 6.25 10.56
CA ASP A 576 24.88 7.45 9.73
C ASP A 576 24.15 7.28 8.38
N ILE A 577 24.11 6.06 7.84
CA ILE A 577 23.38 5.71 6.61
C ILE A 577 21.86 5.79 6.86
N LEU A 578 21.37 5.09 7.89
CA LEU A 578 19.93 4.97 8.15
C LEU A 578 19.44 6.02 9.15
N PRO A 579 18.54 6.93 8.75
CA PRO A 579 18.07 7.98 9.64
C PRO A 579 17.20 7.38 10.75
N GLY A 580 17.64 7.52 12.00
CA GLY A 580 16.99 6.90 13.17
C GLY A 580 15.55 7.37 13.45
N ASN A 581 15.12 8.50 12.89
CA ASN A 581 13.71 8.94 12.98
C ASN A 581 12.77 8.17 12.03
N LEU A 582 13.32 7.50 11.01
CA LEU A 582 12.56 6.72 10.03
C LEU A 582 12.76 5.21 10.22
N TYR A 583 13.98 4.75 10.51
CA TYR A 583 14.31 3.32 10.64
C TYR A 583 14.41 2.82 12.10
N ASP A 584 13.99 3.66 13.05
CA ASP A 584 14.29 3.59 14.50
C ASP A 584 15.82 3.54 14.77
N PRO A 585 16.27 3.57 16.03
CA PRO A 585 17.67 3.29 16.35
C PRO A 585 18.10 1.90 15.91
N GLU A 586 19.43 1.72 15.81
CA GLU A 586 20.04 0.43 15.46
C GLU A 586 19.49 -0.69 16.36
N PRO A 587 19.06 -1.82 15.76
CA PRO A 587 18.56 -2.96 16.52
C PRO A 587 19.68 -3.62 17.32
N SER A 588 19.31 -4.38 18.36
CA SER A 588 20.27 -5.15 19.15
C SER A 588 21.08 -6.11 18.28
N HIS A 589 22.37 -6.20 18.56
CA HIS A 589 23.32 -7.06 17.86
C HIS A 589 23.06 -8.54 18.14
N GLY A 590 22.37 -9.21 17.22
CA GLY A 590 22.13 -10.66 17.23
C GLY A 590 23.02 -11.40 16.22
N TRP A 591 22.67 -12.65 15.89
CA TRP A 591 23.43 -13.48 14.96
C TRP A 591 23.72 -12.77 13.64
N CYS A 592 22.69 -12.22 13.00
CA CYS A 592 22.87 -11.54 11.71
C CYS A 592 23.76 -10.30 11.77
N TYR A 593 23.81 -9.58 12.89
CA TYR A 593 24.74 -8.45 13.01
C TYR A 593 26.19 -8.93 12.90
N TYR A 594 26.56 -9.93 13.70
CA TYR A 594 27.92 -10.47 13.68
C TYR A 594 28.24 -11.17 12.37
N TYR A 595 27.25 -11.82 11.76
CA TYR A 595 27.36 -12.39 10.41
C TYR A 595 27.72 -11.32 9.36
N GLU A 596 26.97 -10.20 9.29
CA GLU A 596 27.23 -9.15 8.28
C GLU A 596 28.60 -8.49 8.46
N ILE A 597 28.97 -8.18 9.71
CA ILE A 597 30.26 -7.55 10.02
C ILE A 597 31.42 -8.53 9.78
N ALA A 598 31.23 -9.82 10.06
CA ALA A 598 32.23 -10.85 9.78
C ALA A 598 32.39 -11.07 8.26
N ASP A 599 31.32 -11.09 7.46
CA ASP A 599 31.45 -11.19 5.99
C ASP A 599 32.12 -9.95 5.39
N LEU A 600 31.89 -8.77 5.96
CA LEU A 600 32.62 -7.55 5.58
C LEU A 600 34.12 -7.61 5.98
N ALA A 601 34.46 -8.21 7.12
CA ALA A 601 35.84 -8.44 7.52
C ALA A 601 36.53 -9.49 6.63
N ARG A 602 35.81 -10.54 6.24
CA ARG A 602 36.23 -11.58 5.30
C ARG A 602 36.58 -11.00 3.93
N GLN A 603 35.77 -10.07 3.43
CA GLN A 603 36.06 -9.32 2.19
C GLN A 603 37.40 -8.56 2.24
N GLN A 604 37.84 -8.16 3.44
CA GLN A 604 39.12 -7.47 3.67
C GLN A 604 40.24 -8.42 4.08
N GLU A 605 40.01 -9.74 4.03
CA GLU A 605 40.96 -10.78 4.47
C GLU A 605 41.42 -10.64 5.93
N LYS A 606 40.57 -10.02 6.79
CA LYS A 606 40.84 -9.86 8.23
C LYS A 606 40.41 -11.11 9.00
N TRP A 607 41.10 -12.23 8.75
CA TRP A 607 40.69 -13.56 9.23
C TRP A 607 40.60 -13.69 10.75
N GLU A 608 41.49 -13.02 11.49
CA GLU A 608 41.42 -12.97 12.96
C GLU A 608 40.12 -12.30 13.46
N ASP A 609 39.70 -11.22 12.80
CA ASP A 609 38.44 -10.55 13.13
C ASP A 609 37.24 -11.45 12.80
N VAL A 610 37.28 -12.19 11.68
CA VAL A 610 36.23 -13.14 11.30
C VAL A 610 36.07 -14.24 12.38
N ALA A 611 37.18 -14.84 12.81
CA ALA A 611 37.15 -15.88 13.85
C ALA A 611 36.66 -15.33 15.20
N TYR A 612 37.15 -14.14 15.60
CA TYR A 612 36.74 -13.47 16.84
C TYR A 612 35.24 -13.13 16.85
N LEU A 613 34.71 -12.58 15.75
CA LEU A 613 33.28 -12.30 15.61
C LEU A 613 32.45 -13.59 15.64
N GLY A 614 32.97 -14.69 15.08
CA GLY A 614 32.36 -16.02 15.17
C GLY A 614 32.28 -16.52 16.60
N ASP A 615 33.35 -16.40 17.37
CA ASP A 615 33.38 -16.81 18.79
C ASP A 615 32.34 -16.06 19.62
N ILE A 616 32.12 -14.77 19.34
CA ILE A 616 31.03 -14.00 19.96
C ILE A 616 29.67 -14.52 19.49
N ALA A 617 29.46 -14.65 18.17
CA ALA A 617 28.18 -15.03 17.59
C ALA A 617 27.69 -16.39 18.10
N TYR A 618 28.56 -17.40 18.19
CA TYR A 618 28.21 -18.74 18.70
C TYR A 618 27.97 -18.80 20.22
N GLN A 619 28.33 -17.75 20.97
CA GLN A 619 28.01 -17.63 22.41
C GLN A 619 26.66 -16.94 22.66
N LEU A 620 26.03 -16.38 21.62
CA LEU A 620 24.71 -15.77 21.73
C LEU A 620 23.63 -16.83 21.97
N ASN A 621 22.50 -16.39 22.51
CA ASN A 621 21.27 -17.19 22.52
C ASN A 621 20.47 -16.98 21.21
N ASP A 622 21.19 -16.95 20.09
CA ASP A 622 20.71 -16.77 18.73
C ASP A 622 21.57 -17.66 17.81
N TYR A 623 21.01 -18.11 16.69
CA TYR A 623 21.59 -19.21 15.91
C TYR A 623 21.40 -19.00 14.41
N PRO A 624 22.26 -19.60 13.57
CA PRO A 624 22.08 -19.54 12.12
C PRO A 624 20.77 -20.19 11.68
N ASN A 625 20.12 -19.57 10.70
CA ASN A 625 18.85 -20.05 10.15
C ASN A 625 18.99 -20.67 8.75
N ASP A 626 20.15 -20.51 8.12
CA ASP A 626 20.52 -21.20 6.89
C ASP A 626 21.89 -21.88 7.06
N PRO A 627 22.07 -23.15 6.60
CA PRO A 627 23.33 -23.87 6.79
C PRO A 627 24.53 -23.19 6.10
N SER A 628 24.31 -22.38 5.05
CA SER A 628 25.37 -21.61 4.41
C SER A 628 25.90 -20.46 5.27
N GLU A 629 25.18 -20.02 6.31
CA GLU A 629 25.66 -18.96 7.21
C GLU A 629 26.91 -19.39 8.02
N HIS A 630 27.15 -20.69 8.15
CA HIS A 630 28.37 -21.21 8.75
C HIS A 630 29.60 -21.02 7.86
N PHE A 631 29.45 -20.84 6.55
CA PHE A 631 30.55 -20.93 5.58
C PHE A 631 31.62 -19.87 5.81
N LEU A 632 31.21 -18.64 6.12
CA LEU A 632 32.17 -17.57 6.39
C LEU A 632 33.04 -17.88 7.62
N PHE A 633 32.45 -18.52 8.64
CA PHE A 633 33.16 -18.88 9.86
C PHE A 633 34.02 -20.12 9.67
N ILE A 634 33.59 -21.09 8.84
CA ILE A 634 34.44 -22.21 8.41
C ILE A 634 35.71 -21.67 7.75
N GLU A 635 35.58 -20.71 6.83
CA GLU A 635 36.71 -20.04 6.19
C GLU A 635 37.58 -19.29 7.22
N GLY A 636 36.96 -18.48 8.09
CA GLY A 636 37.66 -17.73 9.14
C GLY A 636 38.49 -18.60 10.09
N TYR A 637 37.90 -19.67 10.64
CA TYR A 637 38.60 -20.57 11.54
C TYR A 637 39.71 -21.37 10.85
N ALA A 638 39.52 -21.77 9.59
CA ALA A 638 40.58 -22.41 8.82
C ALA A 638 41.79 -21.48 8.61
N HIS A 639 41.54 -20.20 8.32
CA HIS A 639 42.59 -19.20 8.14
C HIS A 639 43.35 -18.84 9.43
N THR A 640 42.75 -19.01 10.61
CA THR A 640 43.41 -18.81 11.91
C THR A 640 43.99 -20.10 12.48
N GLY A 641 43.94 -21.21 11.74
CA GLY A 641 44.49 -22.51 12.16
C GLY A 641 43.60 -23.31 13.11
N ASN A 642 42.37 -22.87 13.37
CA ASN A 642 41.38 -23.62 14.15
C ASN A 642 40.65 -24.65 13.27
N TRP A 643 41.40 -25.65 12.80
CA TRP A 643 40.93 -26.68 11.87
C TRP A 643 39.81 -27.55 12.43
N GLU A 644 39.86 -27.87 13.73
CA GLU A 644 38.83 -28.65 14.41
C GLU A 644 37.48 -27.95 14.36
N ARG A 645 37.44 -26.63 14.64
CA ARG A 645 36.20 -25.86 14.58
C ARG A 645 35.67 -25.73 13.15
N ALA A 646 36.55 -25.49 12.18
CA ALA A 646 36.17 -25.42 10.77
C ALA A 646 35.56 -26.75 10.27
N HIS A 647 36.14 -27.89 10.66
CA HIS A 647 35.63 -29.23 10.37
C HIS A 647 34.26 -29.46 11.02
N ALA A 648 34.12 -29.19 12.32
CA ALA A 648 32.87 -29.39 13.04
C ALA A 648 31.69 -28.57 12.46
N LEU A 649 31.94 -27.32 12.06
CA LEU A 649 30.92 -26.48 11.40
C LEU A 649 30.56 -26.97 10.00
N SER A 650 31.51 -27.60 9.30
CA SER A 650 31.25 -28.23 7.99
C SER A 650 30.32 -29.44 8.15
N GLU A 651 30.56 -30.29 9.15
CA GLU A 651 29.69 -31.43 9.48
C GLU A 651 28.29 -30.94 9.89
N GLN A 652 28.21 -29.89 10.71
CA GLN A 652 26.94 -29.29 11.11
C GLN A 652 26.14 -28.81 9.90
N SER A 653 26.76 -28.08 8.98
CA SER A 653 26.11 -27.56 7.77
C SER A 653 25.62 -28.68 6.85
N GLN A 654 26.45 -29.70 6.62
CA GLN A 654 26.11 -30.87 5.81
C GLN A 654 24.95 -31.68 6.40
N SER A 655 24.86 -31.77 7.73
CA SER A 655 23.80 -32.54 8.40
C SER A 655 22.39 -31.98 8.17
N VAL A 656 22.27 -30.71 7.80
CA VAL A 656 20.98 -30.05 7.53
C VAL A 656 20.42 -30.49 6.18
N THR A 657 21.24 -30.50 5.12
CA THR A 657 20.81 -30.86 3.77
C THR A 657 21.97 -31.35 2.90
N PRO A 658 21.78 -32.40 2.08
CA PRO A 658 22.81 -32.88 1.15
C PRO A 658 23.12 -31.85 0.04
N LEU A 659 22.29 -30.83 -0.14
CA LEU A 659 22.55 -29.75 -1.10
C LEU A 659 23.78 -28.89 -0.73
N MET A 660 24.29 -28.99 0.51
CA MET A 660 25.50 -28.30 0.95
C MET A 660 26.79 -28.92 0.41
N GLU A 661 26.80 -30.20 0.08
CA GLU A 661 27.99 -30.97 -0.32
C GLU A 661 28.81 -30.28 -1.43
N PRO A 662 28.24 -29.92 -2.60
CA PRO A 662 29.01 -29.27 -3.67
C PRO A 662 29.49 -27.85 -3.30
N LEU A 663 28.83 -27.19 -2.35
CA LEU A 663 29.21 -25.85 -1.90
C LEU A 663 30.36 -25.94 -0.89
N LEU A 664 30.28 -26.88 0.07
CA LEU A 664 31.34 -27.18 1.02
C LEU A 664 32.60 -27.67 0.32
N CYS A 665 32.49 -28.54 -0.70
CA CYS A 665 33.66 -28.97 -1.48
C CYS A 665 34.40 -27.78 -2.11
N ARG A 666 33.67 -26.84 -2.72
CA ARG A 666 34.28 -25.63 -3.30
C ARG A 666 34.83 -24.68 -2.25
N LEU A 667 34.17 -24.55 -1.11
CA LEU A 667 34.68 -23.78 0.02
C LEU A 667 36.02 -24.35 0.50
N TRP A 668 36.11 -25.67 0.67
CA TRP A 668 37.34 -26.32 1.10
C TRP A 668 38.44 -26.33 0.04
N GLN A 669 38.09 -26.38 -1.26
CA GLN A 669 39.04 -26.14 -2.36
C GLN A 669 39.65 -24.74 -2.29
N ARG A 670 38.83 -23.72 -1.99
CA ARG A 670 39.30 -22.35 -1.79
C ARG A 670 40.21 -22.25 -0.56
N ILE A 671 39.76 -22.76 0.59
CA ILE A 671 40.55 -22.80 1.84
C ILE A 671 41.90 -23.48 1.62
N ALA A 672 41.94 -24.60 0.90
CA ALA A 672 43.16 -25.31 0.57
C ALA A 672 44.16 -24.42 -0.20
N GLY A 673 43.67 -23.59 -1.13
CA GLY A 673 44.48 -22.67 -1.92
C GLY A 673 44.86 -21.36 -1.21
N SER A 674 44.11 -20.93 -0.21
CA SER A 674 44.26 -19.61 0.44
C SER A 674 44.91 -19.64 1.83
N THR A 675 45.06 -20.81 2.45
CA THR A 675 45.65 -20.97 3.80
C THR A 675 47.10 -21.45 3.77
N ALA A 676 47.89 -21.09 4.78
CA ALA A 676 49.28 -21.50 4.90
C ALA A 676 49.44 -23.03 5.11
N ASP A 677 50.45 -23.61 4.46
CA ASP A 677 50.68 -25.06 4.54
C ASP A 677 51.15 -25.49 5.93
N ASN A 678 50.46 -26.50 6.48
CA ASN A 678 50.83 -27.18 7.72
C ASN A 678 50.23 -28.59 7.75
N GLN A 679 50.73 -29.45 8.63
CA GLN A 679 50.32 -30.86 8.68
C GLN A 679 48.85 -31.05 9.09
N GLU A 680 48.32 -30.15 9.93
CA GLU A 680 46.92 -30.21 10.40
C GLU A 680 45.93 -29.83 9.29
N LYS A 681 46.29 -28.87 8.44
CA LYS A 681 45.58 -28.51 7.21
C LYS A 681 45.42 -29.74 6.31
N ASP A 682 46.52 -30.40 5.94
CA ASP A 682 46.50 -31.53 5.01
C ASP A 682 45.66 -32.70 5.54
N ALA A 683 45.77 -32.99 6.84
CA ALA A 683 44.97 -34.02 7.50
C ALA A 683 43.47 -33.67 7.48
N THR A 684 43.12 -32.41 7.79
CA THR A 684 41.74 -31.95 7.85
C THR A 684 41.10 -31.90 6.47
N ILE A 685 41.80 -31.39 5.45
CA ILE A 685 41.31 -31.35 4.07
C ILE A 685 41.05 -32.77 3.55
N THR A 686 41.98 -33.70 3.80
CA THR A 686 41.81 -35.11 3.39
C THR A 686 40.58 -35.74 4.05
N LEU A 687 40.39 -35.47 5.35
CA LEU A 687 39.23 -35.95 6.10
C LEU A 687 37.93 -35.39 5.51
N VAL A 688 37.84 -34.07 5.34
CA VAL A 688 36.66 -33.39 4.80
C VAL A 688 36.32 -33.90 3.40
N TYR A 689 37.31 -33.99 2.50
CA TYR A 689 37.08 -34.48 1.13
C TYR A 689 36.57 -35.91 1.10
N SER A 690 37.07 -36.77 1.99
CA SER A 690 36.60 -38.14 2.11
C SER A 690 35.15 -38.23 2.63
N GLN A 691 34.76 -37.36 3.55
CA GLN A 691 33.42 -37.34 4.14
C GLN A 691 32.38 -36.76 3.16
N LEU A 692 32.76 -35.71 2.42
CA LEU A 692 31.89 -35.01 1.48
C LEU A 692 31.95 -35.59 0.05
N ASN A 693 32.71 -36.68 -0.18
CA ASN A 693 32.95 -37.24 -1.51
C ASN A 693 33.39 -36.20 -2.57
N CYS A 694 34.19 -35.21 -2.16
CA CYS A 694 34.65 -34.18 -3.07
C CYS A 694 35.53 -34.80 -4.17
N SER A 695 35.24 -34.46 -5.43
CA SER A 695 36.16 -34.77 -6.52
C SER A 695 37.34 -33.77 -6.47
N PRO A 696 38.61 -34.23 -6.46
CA PRO A 696 39.78 -33.38 -6.36
C PRO A 696 39.90 -32.35 -7.49
#